data_AF-A0A9Q0BRS4-F1
#
_entry.id   AF-A0A9Q0BRS4-F1
#
_cell.length_a   1.000
_cell.length_b   1.000
_cell.length_c   1.000
_cell.angle_alpha   90.00
_cell.angle_beta   90.00
_cell.angle_gamma   90.00
#
_symmetry.space_group_name_H-M   'P 1'
#
loop_
_entity.id
_entity.type
_entity.pdbx_description
1 polymer ?
#
loop_
_entity_poly.entity_id
_entity_poly.type
_entity_poly.pdbx_seq_one_letter_code
_entity_poly.pdbx_strand_id
1 'polypeptide(L)'
;MKFGKTLETLMVAEWRYQYMNYNELKFMILNAVEKTPDSNRANSAVIAAYYNDFEALFFRTCHEELNKVNDFFAYKQAEAHRKLASLNYQLSLLARRQQDPRGSQSTSRASISSRSRQLEHNRQKPPESKLRLAMSEFYLSLIMLQNYQTLNMTAFRKICKKYDKNLKSGAGFSWYERFVIRASFSIDTRLDRMITTVEDLYTEYLANGDRSKAMAKLRVPPLGQPTAPGHVFCAGLFLGLFVVTAIICLISYFCLDLSPEFRFMFASLFRGPIAGVTFGFCLVLNIKVFEKVGIDHVLIFEVERRNALSAMRALEMVGFFGYLSALSVLLYLLHKEFFISDPYYIPLVQLAVAVVLFLNPIPIFFYSARIWLMTTLGRILLAPFFFVKFVDFWVADQFTSLVICLVDHYHLIRFNVRYFLDRSDAFDFEPDYAVAVIRCLPAWFRFCQSLRRFRDSGSKSTDYLINALKYFLAMMEVIVSTAQMETIGKYSNLLENPWTWAYIMICVVSSIYSLLWDFLMDFGLFRVWKGENLFLRDNLVYPKWFYYLVIVENTLLRLAWTLEFVLVHQELVAPYNAKSIVCFSEIVRRFVWNFLRLENEHLYNCGQFRATRDIFVTRLDPQEERFLEDMMDGSDDLAMDKLDKKYF
;
A
#
# COMPACT_ATOMS: atom_id res chain seq x y z
N MET A 1 -31.55 -13.22 0.76
CA MET A 1 -30.34 -12.36 0.73
C MET A 1 -30.57 -11.10 -0.10
N LYS A 2 -30.12 -9.93 0.38
CA LYS A 2 -30.17 -8.67 -0.38
C LYS A 2 -29.05 -8.69 -1.43
N PHE A 3 -29.34 -9.16 -2.65
CA PHE A 3 -28.36 -9.28 -3.76
C PHE A 3 -27.50 -8.02 -3.97
N GLY A 4 -28.05 -6.81 -3.77
CA GLY A 4 -27.26 -5.57 -3.86
C GLY A 4 -26.04 -5.54 -2.92
N LYS A 5 -26.20 -6.03 -1.67
CA LYS A 5 -25.06 -6.15 -0.73
C LYS A 5 -24.04 -7.19 -1.21
N THR A 6 -24.53 -8.31 -1.75
CA THR A 6 -23.67 -9.37 -2.28
C THR A 6 -22.89 -8.89 -3.50
N LEU A 7 -23.52 -8.11 -4.38
CA LEU A 7 -22.86 -7.49 -5.53
C LEU A 7 -21.75 -6.57 -5.04
N GLU A 8 -22.04 -5.66 -4.10
CA GLU A 8 -21.05 -4.74 -3.53
C GLU A 8 -19.83 -5.41 -2.90
N THR A 9 -20.01 -6.56 -2.26
CA THR A 9 -18.89 -7.31 -1.67
C THR A 9 -18.05 -8.08 -2.67
N LEU A 10 -18.59 -8.39 -3.84
CA LEU A 10 -17.92 -9.22 -4.86
C LEU A 10 -17.32 -8.38 -6.01
N MET A 11 -17.64 -7.09 -6.07
CA MET A 11 -17.05 -6.18 -7.07
C MET A 11 -15.55 -6.01 -6.83
N VAL A 12 -14.79 -5.96 -7.94
CA VAL A 12 -13.42 -5.44 -7.91
C VAL A 12 -13.48 -3.95 -7.58
N ALA A 13 -12.80 -3.53 -6.50
CA ALA A 13 -12.90 -2.17 -5.98
C ALA A 13 -12.51 -1.12 -7.02
N GLU A 14 -11.45 -1.39 -7.80
CA GLU A 14 -10.93 -0.50 -8.83
C GLU A 14 -11.85 -0.38 -10.04
N TRP A 15 -12.81 -1.29 -10.21
CA TRP A 15 -13.77 -1.30 -11.33
C TRP A 15 -15.19 -0.96 -10.86
N ARG A 16 -15.38 -0.55 -9.60
CA ARG A 16 -16.70 -0.38 -8.98
C ARG A 16 -17.68 0.45 -9.81
N TYR A 17 -17.23 1.57 -10.37
CA TYR A 17 -18.04 2.47 -11.20
C TYR A 17 -18.45 1.87 -12.57
N GLN A 18 -17.73 0.85 -13.01
CA GLN A 18 -17.96 0.17 -14.28
C GLN A 18 -18.98 -0.96 -14.16
N TYR A 19 -19.32 -1.42 -12.95
CA TYR A 19 -20.44 -2.34 -12.77
C TYR A 19 -21.78 -1.63 -12.97
N MET A 20 -22.80 -2.41 -13.33
CA MET A 20 -24.16 -1.92 -13.42
C MET A 20 -24.67 -1.44 -12.05
N ASN A 21 -25.23 -0.23 -12.00
CA ASN A 21 -25.77 0.40 -10.80
C ASN A 21 -27.12 -0.23 -10.38
N TYR A 22 -27.03 -1.44 -9.85
CA TYR A 22 -28.20 -2.24 -9.46
C TYR A 22 -29.08 -1.53 -8.42
N ASN A 23 -28.48 -0.76 -7.51
CA ASN A 23 -29.22 -0.10 -6.44
C ASN A 23 -30.04 1.08 -6.97
N GLU A 24 -29.51 1.85 -7.91
CA GLU A 24 -30.22 2.95 -8.57
C GLU A 24 -31.42 2.42 -9.37
N LEU A 25 -31.21 1.44 -10.25
CA LEU A 25 -32.31 0.83 -11.02
C LEU A 25 -33.37 0.20 -10.10
N LYS A 26 -32.93 -0.40 -8.98
CA LYS A 26 -33.85 -0.93 -7.98
C LYS A 26 -34.67 0.18 -7.32
N PHE A 27 -34.05 1.32 -7.01
CA PHE A 27 -34.73 2.48 -6.44
C PHE A 27 -35.73 3.08 -7.44
N MET A 28 -35.38 3.15 -8.73
CA MET A 28 -36.31 3.58 -9.79
C MET A 28 -37.58 2.72 -9.82
N ILE A 29 -37.46 1.39 -9.77
CA ILE A 29 -38.62 0.48 -9.75
C ILE A 29 -39.48 0.71 -8.50
N LEU A 30 -38.86 0.84 -7.32
CA LEU A 30 -39.61 1.04 -6.07
C LEU A 30 -40.35 2.38 -6.08
N ASN A 31 -39.69 3.45 -6.51
CA ASN A 31 -40.31 4.77 -6.63
C ASN A 31 -41.46 4.78 -7.64
N ALA A 32 -41.32 4.05 -8.75
CA ALA A 32 -42.36 3.97 -9.77
C ALA A 32 -43.65 3.36 -9.20
N VAL A 33 -43.52 2.29 -8.41
CA VAL A 33 -44.65 1.65 -7.73
C VAL A 33 -45.26 2.59 -6.68
N GLU A 34 -44.43 3.25 -5.87
CA GLU A 34 -44.88 4.13 -4.79
C GLU A 34 -45.60 5.39 -5.31
N LYS A 35 -45.12 5.97 -6.40
CA LYS A 35 -45.68 7.20 -7.00
C LYS A 35 -46.78 6.95 -8.02
N THR A 36 -47.25 5.70 -8.16
CA THR A 36 -48.34 5.37 -9.09
C THR A 36 -49.58 6.20 -8.75
N PRO A 37 -50.24 6.84 -9.73
CA PRO A 37 -51.50 7.53 -9.51
C PRO A 37 -52.54 6.62 -8.84
N ASP A 38 -53.24 7.14 -7.84
CA ASP A 38 -54.20 6.38 -7.05
C ASP A 38 -55.29 5.77 -7.94
N SER A 39 -55.41 4.44 -7.93
CA SER A 39 -56.30 3.68 -8.81
C SER A 39 -57.78 4.03 -8.60
N ASN A 40 -58.12 4.64 -7.46
CA ASN A 40 -59.49 5.07 -7.15
C ASN A 40 -59.82 6.49 -7.67
N ARG A 41 -58.82 7.28 -8.08
CA ARG A 41 -58.99 8.69 -8.50
C ARG A 41 -58.51 8.96 -9.93
N ALA A 42 -57.56 8.19 -10.45
CA ALA A 42 -57.00 8.38 -11.78
C ALA A 42 -57.67 7.48 -12.83
N ASN A 43 -57.89 8.04 -14.03
CA ASN A 43 -58.45 7.29 -15.16
C ASN A 43 -57.45 6.22 -15.65
N SER A 44 -57.94 5.07 -16.13
CA SER A 44 -57.09 3.94 -16.55
C SER A 44 -56.04 4.32 -17.60
N ALA A 45 -56.39 5.26 -18.51
CA ALA A 45 -55.47 5.80 -19.51
C ALA A 45 -54.28 6.56 -18.91
N VAL A 46 -54.48 7.26 -17.78
CA VAL A 46 -53.43 8.04 -17.11
C VAL A 46 -52.42 7.09 -16.43
N ILE A 47 -52.92 6.01 -15.82
CA ILE A 47 -52.09 4.97 -15.21
C ILE A 47 -51.27 4.25 -16.29
N ALA A 48 -51.88 3.93 -17.43
CA ALA A 48 -51.17 3.33 -18.57
C ALA A 48 -50.08 4.24 -19.14
N ALA A 49 -50.38 5.54 -19.33
CA ALA A 49 -49.39 6.52 -19.79
C ALA A 49 -48.22 6.64 -18.81
N TYR A 50 -48.49 6.72 -17.50
CA TYR A 50 -47.46 6.76 -16.46
C TYR A 50 -46.50 5.56 -16.52
N TYR A 51 -47.04 4.34 -16.65
CA TYR A 51 -46.21 3.14 -16.74
C TYR A 51 -45.45 3.06 -18.06
N ASN A 52 -46.01 3.55 -19.18
CA ASN A 52 -45.28 3.64 -20.45
C ASN A 52 -44.11 4.62 -20.37
N ASP A 53 -44.30 5.78 -19.75
CA ASP A 53 -43.23 6.77 -19.56
C ASP A 53 -42.13 6.21 -18.64
N PHE A 54 -42.52 5.53 -17.56
CA PHE A 54 -41.57 4.85 -16.69
C PHE A 54 -40.82 3.72 -17.41
N GLU A 55 -41.51 2.91 -18.21
CA GLU A 55 -40.91 1.83 -18.99
C GLU A 55 -39.83 2.37 -19.93
N ALA A 56 -40.15 3.44 -20.67
CA ALA A 56 -39.19 4.10 -21.57
C ALA A 56 -37.97 4.64 -20.81
N LEU A 57 -38.19 5.31 -19.66
CA LEU A 57 -37.11 5.82 -18.82
C LEU A 57 -36.24 4.69 -18.27
N PHE A 58 -36.85 3.64 -17.72
CA PHE A 58 -36.16 2.51 -17.11
C PHE A 58 -35.30 1.75 -18.12
N PHE A 59 -35.84 1.44 -19.31
CA PHE A 59 -35.07 0.72 -20.32
C PHE A 59 -34.02 1.59 -21.01
N ARG A 60 -34.21 2.91 -21.08
CA ARG A 60 -33.14 3.83 -21.48
C ARG A 60 -31.97 3.78 -20.50
N THR A 61 -32.23 3.89 -19.19
CA THR A 61 -31.18 3.79 -18.17
C THR A 61 -30.52 2.40 -18.17
N CYS A 62 -31.29 1.31 -18.36
CA CYS A 62 -30.71 -0.02 -18.52
C CYS A 62 -29.79 -0.11 -19.74
N HIS A 63 -30.10 0.59 -20.84
CA HIS A 63 -29.28 0.62 -22.05
C HIS A 63 -27.99 1.42 -21.85
N GLU A 64 -28.05 2.55 -21.15
CA GLU A 64 -26.87 3.33 -20.74
C GLU A 64 -25.92 2.48 -19.87
N GLU A 65 -26.48 1.78 -18.87
CA GLU A 65 -25.71 0.88 -18.00
C GLU A 65 -25.13 -0.32 -18.79
N LEU A 66 -25.86 -0.84 -19.77
CA LEU A 66 -25.39 -1.91 -20.65
C LEU A 66 -24.24 -1.46 -21.54
N ASN A 67 -24.31 -0.26 -22.10
CA ASN A 67 -23.23 0.31 -22.92
C ASN A 67 -21.97 0.50 -22.09
N LYS A 68 -22.08 1.11 -20.91
CA LYS A 68 -20.97 1.24 -19.95
C LYS A 68 -20.29 -0.11 -19.67
N VAL A 69 -21.09 -1.14 -19.38
CA VAL A 69 -20.57 -2.48 -19.08
C VAL A 69 -19.89 -3.12 -20.30
N ASN A 70 -20.50 -3.00 -21.49
CA ASN A 70 -19.92 -3.50 -22.74
C ASN A 70 -18.59 -2.82 -23.07
N ASP A 71 -18.55 -1.49 -23.04
CA ASP A 71 -17.38 -0.70 -23.43
C ASP A 71 -16.19 -1.02 -22.51
N PHE A 72 -16.44 -1.08 -21.20
CA PHE A 72 -15.40 -1.45 -20.24
C PHE A 72 -14.90 -2.89 -20.44
N PHE A 73 -15.81 -3.85 -20.68
CA PHE A 73 -15.43 -5.23 -20.93
C PHE A 73 -14.61 -5.36 -22.21
N ALA A 74 -15.03 -4.73 -23.31
CA ALA A 74 -14.33 -4.74 -24.59
C ALA A 74 -12.92 -4.12 -24.46
N TYR A 75 -12.81 -2.99 -23.75
CA TYR A 75 -11.53 -2.36 -23.44
C TYR A 75 -10.60 -3.32 -22.67
N LYS A 76 -11.09 -3.96 -21.61
CA LYS A 76 -10.29 -4.90 -20.80
C LYS A 76 -9.96 -6.19 -21.54
N GLN A 77 -10.85 -6.69 -22.39
CA GLN A 77 -10.61 -7.86 -23.22
C GLN A 77 -9.50 -7.58 -24.26
N ALA A 78 -9.51 -6.41 -24.90
CA ALA A 78 -8.46 -5.99 -25.83
C ALA A 78 -7.11 -5.78 -25.12
N GLU A 79 -7.12 -5.14 -23.94
CA GLU A 79 -5.94 -5.01 -23.08
C GLU A 79 -5.35 -6.39 -22.73
N ALA A 80 -6.22 -7.34 -22.37
CA ALA A 80 -5.82 -8.70 -22.03
C ALA A 80 -5.24 -9.46 -23.24
N HIS A 81 -5.83 -9.31 -24.42
CA HIS A 81 -5.34 -9.94 -25.65
C HIS A 81 -3.91 -9.49 -25.98
N ARG A 82 -3.63 -8.18 -25.93
CA ARG A 82 -2.27 -7.62 -26.13
C ARG A 82 -1.27 -8.17 -25.12
N LYS A 83 -1.67 -8.26 -23.85
CA LYS A 83 -0.83 -8.82 -22.77
C LYS A 83 -0.52 -10.29 -22.99
N LEU A 84 -1.51 -11.09 -23.39
CA LEU A 84 -1.33 -12.50 -23.71
C LEU A 84 -0.35 -12.69 -24.86
N ALA A 85 -0.51 -11.94 -25.96
CA ALA A 85 0.39 -12.01 -27.10
C ALA A 85 1.85 -11.73 -26.70
N SER A 86 2.07 -10.68 -25.90
CA SER A 86 3.41 -10.35 -25.43
C SER A 86 4.00 -11.38 -24.46
N LEU A 87 3.19 -11.90 -23.52
CA LEU A 87 3.64 -12.95 -22.60
C LEU A 87 3.97 -14.25 -23.34
N ASN A 88 3.15 -14.64 -24.33
CA ASN A 88 3.40 -15.79 -25.18
C ASN A 88 4.73 -15.63 -25.93
N TYR A 89 4.96 -14.46 -26.54
CA TYR A 89 6.22 -14.16 -27.19
C TYR A 89 7.42 -14.32 -26.23
N GLN A 90 7.35 -13.74 -25.03
CA GLN A 90 8.43 -13.85 -24.04
C GLN A 90 8.67 -15.30 -23.55
N LEU A 91 7.62 -16.10 -23.38
CA LEU A 91 7.74 -17.51 -23.01
C LEU A 91 8.34 -18.36 -24.14
N SER A 92 7.94 -18.10 -25.39
CA SER A 92 8.51 -18.78 -26.55
C SER A 92 10.03 -18.53 -26.68
N LEU A 93 10.49 -17.32 -26.31
CA LEU A 93 11.92 -16.99 -26.26
C LEU A 93 12.65 -17.76 -25.14
N LEU A 94 12.01 -18.01 -23.99
CA LEU A 94 12.57 -18.87 -22.94
C LEU A 94 12.69 -20.32 -23.41
N ALA A 95 11.69 -20.85 -24.11
CA ALA A 95 11.67 -22.22 -24.60
C ALA A 95 12.81 -22.51 -25.58
N ARG A 96 13.02 -21.60 -26.55
CA ARG A 96 14.12 -21.68 -27.51
C ARG A 96 15.49 -21.73 -26.82
N ARG A 97 15.63 -21.11 -25.65
CA ARG A 97 16.86 -21.16 -24.84
C ARG A 97 17.08 -22.51 -24.15
N GLN A 98 16.02 -23.17 -23.70
CA GLN A 98 16.12 -24.49 -23.06
C GLN A 98 16.46 -25.59 -24.07
N GLN A 99 16.01 -25.45 -25.32
CA GLN A 99 16.30 -26.39 -26.39
C GLN A 99 17.70 -26.24 -27.00
N ASP A 100 18.36 -25.09 -26.82
CA ASP A 100 19.71 -24.85 -27.39
C ASP A 100 20.75 -24.41 -26.33
N PRO A 101 21.24 -25.34 -25.48
CA PRO A 101 22.27 -25.04 -24.48
C PRO A 101 23.68 -24.84 -25.09
N ARG A 102 23.88 -25.18 -26.37
CA ARG A 102 25.19 -25.34 -27.01
C ARG A 102 25.63 -24.18 -27.92
N GLY A 103 24.81 -23.15 -28.10
CA GLY A 103 25.15 -21.99 -28.93
C GLY A 103 26.22 -21.02 -28.38
N SER A 104 26.80 -21.27 -27.19
CA SER A 104 27.84 -20.39 -26.61
C SER A 104 29.29 -20.78 -26.95
N GLN A 105 29.51 -21.90 -27.63
CA GLN A 105 30.85 -22.34 -28.02
C GLN A 105 30.86 -23.01 -29.41
N SER A 106 30.72 -22.23 -30.48
CA SER A 106 31.44 -22.46 -31.76
C SER A 106 30.94 -21.52 -32.85
N THR A 107 31.78 -20.55 -33.21
CA THR A 107 32.26 -20.29 -34.59
C THR A 107 32.82 -18.87 -34.66
N SER A 108 34.15 -18.82 -34.66
CA SER A 108 34.94 -17.66 -35.02
C SER A 108 34.77 -17.37 -36.52
N ARG A 109 33.89 -16.43 -36.86
CA ARG A 109 33.98 -15.44 -37.97
C ARG A 109 32.60 -14.86 -38.25
N ALA A 110 32.27 -13.77 -37.56
CA ALA A 110 31.15 -12.91 -37.96
C ALA A 110 31.54 -11.44 -37.74
N SER A 111 31.19 -10.62 -38.73
CA SER A 111 31.55 -9.21 -38.90
C SER A 111 31.29 -8.31 -37.68
N ILE A 112 31.99 -7.18 -37.61
CA ILE A 112 31.83 -6.15 -36.57
C ILE A 112 30.36 -5.63 -36.45
N SER A 113 29.53 -5.83 -37.48
CA SER A 113 28.08 -5.49 -37.48
C SER A 113 27.18 -6.45 -36.67
N SER A 114 27.65 -7.64 -36.30
CA SER A 114 26.90 -8.58 -35.47
C SER A 114 27.15 -8.38 -33.97
N ARG A 115 28.29 -7.78 -33.60
CA ARG A 115 28.65 -7.54 -32.19
C ARG A 115 27.79 -6.44 -31.55
N SER A 116 27.38 -5.43 -32.32
CA SER A 116 26.41 -4.40 -31.90
C SER A 116 25.00 -4.99 -31.71
N ARG A 117 24.53 -5.85 -32.62
CA ARG A 117 23.23 -6.56 -32.49
C ARG A 117 23.20 -7.55 -31.32
N GLN A 118 24.32 -8.21 -31.02
CA GLN A 118 24.42 -9.16 -29.91
C GLN A 118 24.53 -8.47 -28.53
N LEU A 119 25.06 -7.23 -28.50
CA LEU A 119 25.07 -6.37 -27.30
C LEU A 119 23.71 -5.72 -27.02
N GLU A 120 22.90 -5.45 -28.05
CA GLU A 120 21.51 -4.97 -27.89
C GLU A 120 20.56 -6.08 -27.44
N HIS A 121 20.68 -7.29 -27.99
CA HIS A 121 19.80 -8.43 -27.64
C HIS A 121 20.02 -8.99 -26.22
N ASN A 122 21.12 -8.61 -25.56
CA ASN A 122 21.41 -8.91 -24.15
C ASN A 122 20.88 -7.85 -23.18
N ARG A 123 20.28 -6.75 -23.67
CA ARG A 123 19.63 -5.76 -22.82
C ARG A 123 18.27 -6.27 -22.34
N GLN A 124 18.29 -6.83 -21.12
CA GLN A 124 17.14 -6.98 -20.21
C GLN A 124 16.05 -7.99 -20.62
N LYS A 125 16.39 -9.27 -20.74
CA LYS A 125 15.37 -10.34 -20.72
C LYS A 125 14.94 -10.66 -19.28
N PRO A 126 13.65 -10.72 -18.96
CA PRO A 126 13.18 -10.91 -17.58
C PRO A 126 13.55 -12.32 -17.08
N PRO A 127 14.05 -12.46 -15.83
CA PRO A 127 14.27 -13.76 -15.21
C PRO A 127 12.98 -14.57 -15.18
N GLU A 128 13.09 -15.91 -15.26
CA GLU A 128 11.95 -16.83 -15.21
C GLU A 128 11.03 -16.58 -14.01
N SER A 129 11.60 -16.20 -12.85
CA SER A 129 10.84 -15.83 -11.66
C SER A 129 9.92 -14.61 -11.87
N LYS A 130 10.35 -13.61 -12.67
CA LYS A 130 9.51 -12.47 -13.04
C LYS A 130 8.41 -12.87 -14.01
N LEU A 131 8.68 -13.78 -14.93
CA LEU A 131 7.68 -14.32 -15.87
C LEU A 131 6.62 -15.16 -15.15
N ARG A 132 7.02 -16.00 -14.18
CA ARG A 132 6.07 -16.73 -13.30
C ARG A 132 5.13 -15.77 -12.59
N LEU A 133 5.66 -14.68 -12.02
CA LEU A 133 4.84 -13.65 -11.37
C LEU A 133 3.92 -12.94 -12.36
N ALA A 134 4.45 -12.52 -13.50
CA ALA A 134 3.70 -11.82 -14.56
C ALA A 134 2.52 -12.67 -15.07
N MET A 135 2.74 -13.96 -15.34
CA MET A 135 1.69 -14.90 -15.74
C MET A 135 0.64 -15.10 -14.64
N SER A 136 1.04 -15.16 -13.36
CA SER A 136 0.09 -15.31 -12.25
C SER A 136 -0.79 -14.06 -12.05
N GLU A 137 -0.23 -12.86 -12.19
CA GLU A 137 -1.00 -11.60 -12.13
C GLU A 137 -1.89 -11.43 -13.37
N PHE A 138 -1.43 -11.89 -14.54
CA PHE A 138 -2.23 -11.88 -15.76
C PHE A 138 -3.42 -12.83 -15.66
N TYR A 139 -3.19 -14.08 -15.25
CA TYR A 139 -4.28 -15.04 -14.99
C TYR A 139 -5.31 -14.48 -14.03
N LEU A 140 -4.87 -13.88 -12.92
CA LEU A 140 -5.78 -13.25 -11.98
C LEU A 140 -6.60 -12.12 -12.62
N SER A 141 -6.00 -11.30 -13.49
CA SER A 141 -6.74 -10.25 -14.21
C SER A 141 -7.84 -10.80 -15.12
N LEU A 142 -7.62 -11.96 -15.74
CA LEU A 142 -8.62 -12.65 -16.55
C LEU A 142 -9.77 -13.19 -15.68
N ILE A 143 -9.45 -13.79 -14.53
CA ILE A 143 -10.46 -14.26 -13.56
C ILE A 143 -11.27 -13.09 -13.01
N MET A 144 -10.66 -11.94 -12.74
CA MET A 144 -11.37 -10.72 -12.35
C MET A 144 -12.35 -10.27 -13.45
N LEU A 145 -11.94 -10.31 -14.72
CA LEU A 145 -12.79 -9.96 -15.86
C LEU A 145 -13.95 -10.95 -16.05
N GLN A 146 -13.70 -12.25 -15.86
CA GLN A 146 -14.73 -13.30 -15.91
C GLN A 146 -15.76 -13.12 -14.78
N ASN A 147 -15.30 -12.76 -13.59
CA ASN A 147 -16.17 -12.41 -12.46
C ASN A 147 -16.99 -11.14 -12.75
N TYR A 148 -16.38 -10.11 -13.34
CA TYR A 148 -17.06 -8.88 -13.75
C TYR A 148 -18.23 -9.18 -14.72
N GLN A 149 -17.97 -9.98 -15.74
CA GLN A 149 -18.98 -10.44 -16.70
C GLN A 149 -20.13 -11.20 -16.00
N THR A 150 -19.80 -12.22 -15.21
CA THR A 150 -20.78 -13.06 -14.51
C THR A 150 -21.67 -12.26 -13.55
N LEU A 151 -21.07 -11.33 -12.80
CA LEU A 151 -21.77 -10.47 -11.86
C LEU A 151 -22.72 -9.50 -12.57
N ASN A 152 -22.28 -8.85 -13.65
CA ASN A 152 -23.12 -7.94 -14.42
C ASN A 152 -24.27 -8.68 -15.12
N MET A 153 -24.01 -9.82 -15.75
CA MET A 153 -25.06 -10.69 -16.31
C MET A 153 -26.11 -11.06 -15.26
N THR A 154 -25.65 -11.47 -14.08
CA THR A 154 -26.55 -11.81 -12.97
C THR A 154 -27.32 -10.60 -12.45
N ALA A 155 -26.69 -9.42 -12.41
CA ALA A 155 -27.33 -8.17 -12.01
C ALA A 155 -28.44 -7.78 -13.00
N PHE A 156 -28.16 -7.79 -14.31
CA PHE A 156 -29.15 -7.49 -15.35
C PHE A 156 -30.33 -8.46 -15.31
N ARG A 157 -30.06 -9.77 -15.18
CA ARG A 157 -31.11 -10.78 -15.02
C ARG A 157 -31.98 -10.51 -13.80
N LYS A 158 -31.37 -10.18 -12.66
CA LYS A 158 -32.10 -9.94 -11.41
C LYS A 158 -32.89 -8.63 -11.42
N ILE A 159 -32.39 -7.57 -12.07
CA ILE A 159 -33.10 -6.30 -12.14
C ILE A 159 -34.29 -6.39 -13.12
N CYS A 160 -34.13 -7.07 -14.25
CA CYS A 160 -35.23 -7.34 -15.18
C CYS A 160 -36.31 -8.21 -14.52
N LYS A 161 -35.93 -9.28 -13.82
CA LYS A 161 -36.88 -10.09 -13.03
C LYS A 161 -37.57 -9.28 -11.93
N LYS A 162 -36.89 -8.27 -11.37
CA LYS A 162 -37.47 -7.37 -10.37
C LYS A 162 -38.48 -6.42 -11.02
N TYR A 163 -38.19 -5.88 -12.20
CA TYR A 163 -39.11 -5.07 -12.98
C TYR A 163 -40.41 -5.83 -13.23
N ASP A 164 -40.31 -7.02 -13.85
CA ASP A 164 -41.45 -7.88 -14.19
C ASP A 164 -42.31 -8.22 -12.97
N LYS A 165 -41.66 -8.55 -11.84
CA LYS A 165 -42.37 -8.89 -10.60
C LYS A 165 -43.16 -7.71 -10.01
N ASN A 166 -42.61 -6.50 -10.04
CA ASN A 166 -43.26 -5.34 -9.40
C ASN A 166 -44.31 -4.69 -10.29
N LEU A 167 -44.08 -4.68 -11.61
CA LEU A 167 -44.98 -4.05 -12.57
C LEU A 167 -45.93 -5.03 -13.27
N LYS A 168 -45.81 -6.33 -12.97
CA LYS A 168 -46.59 -7.41 -13.60
C LYS A 168 -46.50 -7.37 -15.14
N SER A 169 -45.31 -7.07 -15.65
CA SER A 169 -44.97 -7.00 -17.09
C SER A 169 -44.08 -8.19 -17.49
N GLY A 170 -44.03 -8.51 -18.78
CA GLY A 170 -43.04 -9.41 -19.38
C GLY A 170 -41.90 -8.68 -20.10
N ALA A 171 -41.96 -7.34 -20.16
CA ALA A 171 -41.03 -6.54 -20.94
C ALA A 171 -39.58 -6.63 -20.44
N GLY A 172 -39.35 -6.82 -19.13
CA GLY A 172 -38.02 -6.95 -18.55
C GLY A 172 -37.31 -8.20 -19.07
N PHE A 173 -37.98 -9.35 -19.05
CA PHE A 173 -37.45 -10.58 -19.65
C PHE A 173 -37.14 -10.42 -21.14
N SER A 174 -38.08 -9.85 -21.92
CA SER A 174 -37.87 -9.61 -23.35
C SER A 174 -36.69 -8.69 -23.63
N TRP A 175 -36.50 -7.63 -22.82
CA TRP A 175 -35.37 -6.73 -22.93
C TRP A 175 -34.04 -7.45 -22.62
N TYR A 176 -34.00 -8.25 -21.55
CA TYR A 176 -32.82 -9.03 -21.17
C TYR A 176 -32.40 -10.01 -22.29
N GLU A 177 -33.35 -10.74 -22.85
CA GLU A 177 -33.08 -11.69 -23.93
C GLU A 177 -32.61 -11.00 -25.22
N ARG A 178 -33.23 -9.86 -25.55
CA ARG A 178 -32.92 -9.11 -26.78
C ARG A 178 -31.55 -8.42 -26.71
N PHE A 179 -31.22 -7.81 -25.58
CA PHE A 179 -30.06 -6.91 -25.47
C PHE A 179 -28.91 -7.49 -24.66
N VAL A 180 -29.17 -8.17 -23.54
CA VAL A 180 -28.11 -8.59 -22.61
C VAL A 180 -27.48 -9.91 -23.03
N ILE A 181 -28.28 -10.92 -23.41
CA ILE A 181 -27.76 -12.23 -23.83
C ILE A 181 -26.93 -12.12 -25.12
N ARG A 182 -27.28 -11.16 -25.98
CA ARG A 182 -26.62 -10.92 -27.28
C ARG A 182 -25.52 -9.86 -27.21
N ALA A 183 -25.25 -9.31 -26.04
CA ALA A 183 -24.24 -8.28 -25.88
C ALA A 183 -22.83 -8.85 -26.10
N SER A 184 -21.89 -8.02 -26.53
CA SER A 184 -20.50 -8.48 -26.72
C SER A 184 -19.88 -9.01 -25.42
N PHE A 185 -20.20 -8.39 -24.28
CA PHE A 185 -19.67 -8.79 -22.99
C PHE A 185 -20.27 -10.11 -22.48
N SER A 186 -21.39 -10.61 -23.00
CA SER A 186 -22.01 -11.85 -22.54
C SER A 186 -21.51 -13.10 -23.27
N ILE A 187 -20.70 -12.92 -24.31
CA ILE A 187 -20.16 -14.01 -25.13
C ILE A 187 -18.81 -14.46 -24.54
N ASP A 188 -18.79 -15.65 -23.93
CA ASP A 188 -17.64 -16.13 -23.14
C ASP A 188 -16.45 -16.66 -23.98
N THR A 189 -16.66 -16.94 -25.26
CA THR A 189 -15.73 -17.75 -26.08
C THR A 189 -14.31 -17.20 -26.16
N ARG A 190 -14.14 -15.88 -26.27
CA ARG A 190 -12.80 -15.26 -26.36
C ARG A 190 -12.09 -15.23 -25.00
N LEU A 191 -12.81 -14.90 -23.93
CA LEU A 191 -12.23 -14.81 -22.59
C LEU A 191 -11.82 -16.18 -22.05
N ASP A 192 -12.69 -17.18 -22.20
CA ASP A 192 -12.39 -18.54 -21.75
C ASP A 192 -11.19 -19.14 -22.51
N ARG A 193 -11.09 -18.89 -23.83
CA ARG A 193 -9.91 -19.28 -24.61
C ARG A 193 -8.64 -18.66 -24.05
N MET A 194 -8.62 -17.36 -23.75
CA MET A 194 -7.45 -16.71 -23.15
C MET A 194 -7.07 -17.32 -21.80
N ILE A 195 -8.05 -17.65 -20.96
CA ILE A 195 -7.82 -18.31 -19.66
C ILE A 195 -7.14 -19.65 -19.90
N THR A 196 -7.71 -20.52 -20.75
CA THR A 196 -7.13 -21.83 -21.07
C THR A 196 -5.73 -21.71 -21.66
N THR A 197 -5.52 -20.78 -22.60
CA THR A 197 -4.18 -20.54 -23.18
C THR A 197 -3.15 -20.16 -22.11
N VAL A 198 -3.51 -19.32 -21.13
CA VAL A 198 -2.59 -18.98 -20.03
C VAL A 198 -2.28 -20.19 -19.16
N GLU A 199 -3.28 -21.02 -18.86
CA GLU A 199 -3.09 -22.26 -18.10
C GLU A 199 -2.12 -23.21 -18.81
N ASP A 200 -2.28 -23.38 -20.12
CA ASP A 200 -1.47 -24.28 -20.94
C ASP A 200 -0.04 -23.74 -21.10
N LEU A 201 0.12 -22.45 -21.43
CA LEU A 201 1.43 -21.79 -21.51
C LEU A 201 2.20 -21.88 -20.18
N TYR A 202 1.52 -21.67 -19.04
CA TYR A 202 2.16 -21.81 -17.74
C TYR A 202 2.57 -23.26 -17.47
N THR A 203 1.70 -24.21 -17.81
CA THR A 203 1.94 -25.64 -17.61
C THR A 203 3.14 -26.11 -18.43
N GLU A 204 3.18 -25.75 -19.71
CA GLU A 204 4.23 -26.11 -20.66
C GLU A 204 5.57 -25.48 -20.28
N TYR A 205 5.63 -24.15 -20.15
CA TYR A 205 6.90 -23.43 -20.06
C TYR A 205 7.42 -23.22 -18.63
N LEU A 206 6.55 -23.26 -17.61
CA LEU A 206 6.91 -22.89 -16.23
C LEU A 206 6.63 -23.99 -15.20
N ALA A 207 5.82 -24.99 -15.52
CA ALA A 207 5.52 -26.13 -14.64
C ALA A 207 6.05 -27.47 -15.16
N ASN A 208 6.84 -27.48 -16.25
CA ASN A 208 7.42 -28.69 -16.86
C ASN A 208 6.34 -29.75 -17.19
N GLY A 209 5.17 -29.33 -17.67
CA GLY A 209 4.05 -30.20 -18.00
C GLY A 209 3.14 -30.58 -16.82
N ASP A 210 3.48 -30.22 -15.57
CA ASP A 210 2.64 -30.52 -14.40
C ASP A 210 1.49 -29.51 -14.22
N ARG A 211 0.30 -29.88 -14.71
CA ARG A 211 -0.91 -29.06 -14.59
C ARG A 211 -1.31 -28.80 -13.14
N SER A 212 -1.12 -29.77 -12.23
CA SER A 212 -1.47 -29.61 -10.82
C SER A 212 -0.62 -28.53 -10.17
N LYS A 213 0.69 -28.55 -10.42
CA LYS A 213 1.63 -27.52 -9.97
C LYS A 213 1.34 -26.15 -10.60
N ALA A 214 0.96 -26.11 -11.88
CA ALA A 214 0.54 -24.89 -12.56
C ALA A 214 -0.68 -24.27 -11.89
N MET A 215 -1.76 -25.05 -11.72
CA MET A 215 -3.00 -24.58 -11.11
C MET A 215 -2.80 -24.18 -9.65
N ALA A 216 -1.98 -24.93 -8.91
CA ALA A 216 -1.62 -24.60 -7.54
C ALA A 216 -0.88 -23.27 -7.42
N LYS A 217 -0.27 -22.74 -8.48
CA LYS A 217 0.43 -21.44 -8.50
C LYS A 217 -0.41 -20.32 -9.14
N LEU A 218 -1.20 -20.61 -10.17
CA LEU A 218 -2.05 -19.64 -10.86
C LEU A 218 -3.32 -19.29 -10.06
N ARG A 219 -3.98 -20.29 -9.46
CA ARG A 219 -5.21 -20.05 -8.69
C ARG A 219 -4.85 -19.40 -7.37
N VAL A 220 -5.13 -18.11 -7.23
CA VAL A 220 -4.94 -17.41 -5.96
C VAL A 220 -6.03 -17.87 -4.99
N PRO A 221 -5.71 -18.24 -3.74
CA PRO A 221 -6.72 -18.49 -2.72
C PRO A 221 -7.69 -17.30 -2.64
N PRO A 222 -9.00 -17.51 -2.44
CA PRO A 222 -9.93 -16.41 -2.32
C PRO A 222 -9.46 -15.45 -1.22
N LEU A 223 -9.38 -14.16 -1.57
CA LEU A 223 -9.08 -13.08 -0.64
C LEU A 223 -10.10 -13.16 0.50
N GLY A 224 -9.65 -13.43 1.72
CA GLY A 224 -10.53 -13.58 2.88
C GLY A 224 -10.73 -15.02 3.38
N GLN A 225 -9.87 -15.98 3.03
CA GLN A 225 -9.80 -17.20 3.84
C GLN A 225 -9.56 -16.82 5.31
N PRO A 226 -10.37 -17.36 6.25
CA PRO A 226 -10.20 -17.07 7.66
C PRO A 226 -8.78 -17.47 8.07
N THR A 227 -8.13 -16.58 8.82
CA THR A 227 -6.80 -16.87 9.39
C THR A 227 -6.92 -18.13 10.24
N ALA A 228 -5.96 -19.06 10.11
CA ALA A 228 -6.00 -20.33 10.82
C ALA A 228 -6.21 -20.10 12.34
N PRO A 229 -7.07 -20.88 13.02
CA PRO A 229 -7.43 -20.62 14.41
C PRO A 229 -6.23 -20.51 15.36
N GLY A 230 -5.17 -21.28 15.13
CA GLY A 230 -3.93 -21.22 15.92
C GLY A 230 -3.26 -19.84 15.90
N HIS A 231 -3.22 -19.17 14.75
CA HIS A 231 -2.65 -17.82 14.65
C HIS A 231 -3.53 -16.77 15.32
N VAL A 232 -4.86 -16.94 15.26
CA VAL A 232 -5.79 -16.07 15.98
C VAL A 232 -5.61 -16.22 17.49
N PHE A 233 -5.49 -17.46 17.97
CA PHE A 233 -5.18 -17.73 19.38
C PHE A 233 -3.85 -17.11 19.81
N CYS A 234 -2.76 -17.34 19.05
CA CYS A 234 -1.45 -16.76 19.36
C CYS A 234 -1.48 -15.23 19.37
N ALA A 235 -2.15 -14.59 18.40
CA ALA A 235 -2.32 -13.14 18.37
C ALA A 235 -3.05 -12.64 19.62
N GLY A 236 -4.15 -13.30 20.01
CA GLY A 236 -4.90 -12.97 21.22
C GLY A 236 -4.08 -13.18 22.50
N LEU A 237 -3.33 -14.29 22.59
CA LEU A 237 -2.47 -14.61 23.74
C LEU A 237 -1.38 -13.56 23.91
N PHE A 238 -0.61 -13.26 22.87
CA PHE A 238 0.47 -12.27 22.97
C PHE A 238 -0.05 -10.86 23.24
N LEU A 239 -1.19 -10.48 22.64
CA LEU A 239 -1.84 -9.21 22.96
C LEU A 239 -2.29 -9.15 24.42
N GLY A 240 -2.92 -10.21 24.94
CA GLY A 240 -3.36 -10.29 26.33
C GLY A 240 -2.20 -10.20 27.32
N LEU A 241 -1.14 -10.98 27.08
CA LEU A 241 0.09 -10.93 27.87
C LEU A 241 0.72 -9.54 27.84
N PHE A 242 0.85 -8.93 26.66
CA PHE A 242 1.35 -7.57 26.52
C PHE A 242 0.53 -6.56 27.32
N VAL A 243 -0.80 -6.55 27.19
CA VAL A 243 -1.67 -5.58 27.88
C VAL A 243 -1.57 -5.74 29.39
N VAL A 244 -1.65 -6.97 29.91
CA VAL A 244 -1.54 -7.22 31.36
C VAL A 244 -0.19 -6.77 31.88
N THR A 245 0.92 -7.17 31.24
CA THR A 245 2.26 -6.77 31.68
C THR A 245 2.48 -5.27 31.54
N ALA A 246 1.99 -4.62 30.48
CA ALA A 246 2.10 -3.18 30.30
C ALA A 246 1.36 -2.39 31.38
N ILE A 247 0.17 -2.86 31.80
CA ILE A 247 -0.57 -2.27 32.94
C ILE A 247 0.23 -2.42 34.23
N ILE A 248 0.82 -3.60 34.48
CA ILE A 248 1.69 -3.81 35.65
C ILE A 248 2.88 -2.85 35.60
N CYS A 249 3.57 -2.72 34.46
CA CYS A 249 4.68 -1.78 34.30
C CYS A 249 4.26 -0.33 34.57
N LEU A 250 3.08 0.08 34.10
CA LEU A 250 2.55 1.41 34.33
C LEU A 250 2.30 1.67 35.82
N ILE A 251 1.64 0.71 36.50
CA ILE A 251 1.40 0.78 37.95
C ILE A 251 2.74 0.82 38.70
N SER A 252 3.67 -0.08 38.39
CA SER A 252 4.99 -0.12 39.01
C SER A 252 5.77 1.19 38.81
N TYR A 253 5.73 1.78 37.62
CA TYR A 253 6.43 3.05 37.34
C TYR A 253 5.92 4.20 38.23
N PHE A 254 4.62 4.26 38.52
CA PHE A 254 4.02 5.33 39.32
C PHE A 254 3.98 5.03 40.83
N CYS A 255 3.91 3.76 41.23
CA CYS A 255 3.80 3.36 42.64
C CYS A 255 5.15 3.12 43.32
N LEU A 256 6.20 2.78 42.56
CA LEU A 256 7.54 2.61 43.11
C LEU A 256 8.19 3.97 43.38
N ASP A 257 8.94 4.03 44.49
CA ASP A 257 9.76 5.18 44.83
C ASP A 257 11.07 5.16 44.00
N LEU A 258 10.96 5.61 42.75
CA LEU A 258 12.05 5.65 41.78
C LEU A 258 12.78 7.00 41.84
N SER A 259 14.11 6.97 41.99
CA SER A 259 14.92 8.19 41.99
C SER A 259 14.82 8.95 40.65
N PRO A 260 15.04 10.27 40.63
CA PRO A 260 15.04 11.07 39.41
C PRO A 260 16.02 10.54 38.35
N GLU A 261 17.20 10.11 38.79
CA GLU A 261 18.25 9.55 37.93
C GLU A 261 17.79 8.22 37.31
N PHE A 262 17.15 7.36 38.09
CA PHE A 262 16.60 6.11 37.59
C PHE A 262 15.49 6.35 36.57
N ARG A 263 14.63 7.34 36.79
CA ARG A 263 13.57 7.73 35.82
C ARG A 263 14.17 8.28 34.53
N PHE A 264 15.22 9.09 34.63
CA PHE A 264 15.96 9.60 33.49
C PHE A 264 16.58 8.45 32.68
N MET A 265 17.27 7.53 33.35
CA MET A 265 17.87 6.35 32.71
C MET A 265 16.82 5.45 32.06
N PHE A 266 15.72 5.16 32.77
CA PHE A 266 14.60 4.40 32.24
C PHE A 266 14.13 5.00 30.92
N ALA A 267 13.82 6.30 30.94
CA ALA A 267 13.27 6.94 29.77
C ALA A 267 14.30 6.91 28.62
N SER A 268 15.54 7.33 28.87
CA SER A 268 16.63 7.35 27.89
C SER A 268 16.89 6.00 27.20
N LEU A 269 16.75 4.89 27.93
CA LEU A 269 17.00 3.55 27.39
C LEU A 269 15.74 2.89 26.77
N PHE A 270 14.54 3.18 27.29
CA PHE A 270 13.31 2.49 26.87
C PHE A 270 12.40 3.28 25.92
N ARG A 271 12.57 4.60 25.76
CA ARG A 271 11.73 5.39 24.85
C ARG A 271 11.75 4.85 23.42
N GLY A 272 12.94 4.61 22.86
CA GLY A 272 13.08 4.04 21.51
C GLY A 272 12.38 2.68 21.34
N PRO A 273 12.69 1.68 22.19
CA PRO A 273 12.01 0.39 22.17
C PRO A 273 10.48 0.47 22.30
N ILE A 274 9.98 1.28 23.25
CA ILE A 274 8.54 1.48 23.46
C ILE A 274 7.92 2.15 22.22
N ALA A 275 8.55 3.20 21.68
CA ALA A 275 8.09 3.90 20.48
C ALA A 275 8.01 2.97 19.26
N GLY A 276 9.00 2.08 19.08
CA GLY A 276 8.98 1.07 18.01
C GLY A 276 7.81 0.09 18.13
N VAL A 277 7.52 -0.40 19.33
CA VAL A 277 6.37 -1.27 19.60
C VAL A 277 5.04 -0.54 19.37
N THR A 278 4.90 0.68 19.89
CA THR A 278 3.71 1.51 19.69
C THR A 278 3.46 1.74 18.20
N PHE A 279 4.50 2.09 17.45
CA PHE A 279 4.40 2.28 16.00
C PHE A 279 4.00 0.98 15.28
N GLY A 280 4.50 -0.17 15.72
CA GLY A 280 4.07 -1.49 15.23
C GLY A 280 2.57 -1.71 15.40
N PHE A 281 2.00 -1.40 16.57
CA PHE A 281 0.56 -1.52 16.81
C PHE A 281 -0.26 -0.56 15.94
N CYS A 282 0.23 0.67 15.75
CA CYS A 282 -0.35 1.63 14.81
C CYS A 282 -0.40 1.10 13.37
N LEU A 283 0.65 0.40 12.91
CA LEU A 283 0.64 -0.24 11.58
C LEU A 283 -0.34 -1.41 11.48
N VAL A 284 -0.45 -2.24 12.52
CA VAL A 284 -1.45 -3.33 12.57
C VAL A 284 -2.87 -2.78 12.45
N LEU A 285 -3.18 -1.70 13.18
CA LEU A 285 -4.47 -1.03 13.10
C LEU A 285 -4.73 -0.44 11.71
N ASN A 286 -3.71 0.17 11.09
CA ASN A 286 -3.79 0.64 9.71
C ASN A 286 -4.19 -0.48 8.75
N ILE A 287 -3.46 -1.60 8.75
CA ILE A 287 -3.76 -2.78 7.91
C ILE A 287 -5.19 -3.27 8.16
N LYS A 288 -5.61 -3.34 9.43
CA LYS A 288 -6.95 -3.81 9.77
C LYS A 288 -8.06 -2.92 9.21
N VAL A 289 -7.87 -1.60 9.24
CA VAL A 289 -8.83 -0.65 8.66
C VAL A 289 -8.80 -0.73 7.14
N PHE A 290 -7.63 -0.86 6.50
CA PHE A 290 -7.53 -1.05 5.04
C PHE A 290 -8.31 -2.28 4.59
N GLU A 291 -8.12 -3.41 5.26
CA GLU A 291 -8.89 -4.65 5.02
C GLU A 291 -10.40 -4.44 5.20
N LYS A 292 -10.80 -3.73 6.26
CA LYS A 292 -12.23 -3.51 6.59
C LYS A 292 -12.93 -2.60 5.57
N VAL A 293 -12.23 -1.58 5.10
CA VAL A 293 -12.79 -0.54 4.23
C VAL A 293 -12.62 -0.90 2.74
N GLY A 294 -11.81 -1.91 2.42
CA GLY A 294 -11.63 -2.42 1.06
C GLY A 294 -10.52 -1.73 0.26
N ILE A 295 -9.55 -1.11 0.94
CA ILE A 295 -8.36 -0.56 0.30
C ILE A 295 -7.40 -1.73 -0.03
N ASP A 296 -7.09 -1.93 -1.31
CA ASP A 296 -6.14 -2.95 -1.77
C ASP A 296 -4.68 -2.55 -1.47
N HIS A 297 -4.34 -2.56 -0.18
CA HIS A 297 -2.98 -2.30 0.31
C HIS A 297 -1.98 -3.35 -0.19
N VAL A 298 -2.41 -4.56 -0.54
CA VAL A 298 -1.55 -5.63 -1.08
C VAL A 298 -1.07 -5.25 -2.48
N LEU A 299 -1.97 -4.73 -3.32
CA LEU A 299 -1.65 -4.19 -4.63
C LEU A 299 -0.75 -2.95 -4.51
N ILE A 300 -1.11 -1.99 -3.65
CA ILE A 300 -0.36 -0.75 -3.45
C ILE A 300 1.09 -1.01 -3.00
N PHE A 301 1.29 -1.97 -2.10
CA PHE A 301 2.62 -2.36 -1.63
C PHE A 301 3.34 -3.36 -2.53
N GLU A 302 2.72 -3.76 -3.64
CA GLU A 302 3.25 -4.74 -4.59
C GLU A 302 3.67 -6.06 -3.92
N VAL A 303 2.91 -6.49 -2.92
CA VAL A 303 3.13 -7.78 -2.24
C VAL A 303 2.40 -8.88 -3.02
N GLU A 304 3.00 -10.06 -3.15
CA GLU A 304 2.28 -11.21 -3.72
C GLU A 304 1.12 -11.58 -2.78
N ARG A 305 -0.10 -11.69 -3.31
CA ARG A 305 -1.32 -11.92 -2.49
C ARG A 305 -1.24 -13.11 -1.54
N ARG A 306 -0.45 -14.14 -1.88
CA ARG A 306 -0.20 -15.32 -1.04
C ARG A 306 0.71 -15.06 0.16
N ASN A 307 1.60 -14.09 0.01
CA ASN A 307 2.58 -13.70 1.03
C ASN A 307 2.14 -12.44 1.79
N ALA A 308 0.97 -11.88 1.44
CA ALA A 308 0.42 -10.72 2.10
C ALA A 308 0.16 -11.03 3.58
N LEU A 309 0.73 -10.18 4.44
CA LEU A 309 0.56 -10.29 5.88
C LEU A 309 -0.82 -9.77 6.26
N SER A 310 -1.71 -10.64 6.72
CA SER A 310 -3.01 -10.21 7.26
C SER A 310 -2.85 -9.44 8.56
N ALA A 311 -3.83 -8.60 8.90
CA ALA A 311 -3.83 -7.84 10.16
C ALA A 311 -3.66 -8.74 11.39
N MET A 312 -4.26 -9.94 11.41
CA MET A 312 -4.12 -10.88 12.53
C MET A 312 -2.72 -11.46 12.64
N ARG A 313 -2.08 -11.78 11.52
CA ARG A 313 -0.67 -12.24 11.50
C ARG A 313 0.28 -11.12 11.91
N ALA A 314 0.00 -9.89 11.50
CA ALA A 314 0.76 -8.71 11.94
C ALA A 314 0.59 -8.47 13.45
N LEU A 315 -0.63 -8.64 13.99
CA LEU A 315 -0.91 -8.54 15.42
C LEU A 315 -0.16 -9.60 16.24
N GLU A 316 -0.06 -10.85 15.75
CA GLU A 316 0.74 -11.90 16.39
C GLU A 316 2.22 -11.48 16.50
N MET A 317 2.80 -10.95 15.41
CA MET A 317 4.18 -10.49 15.38
C MET A 317 4.44 -9.31 16.33
N VAL A 318 3.61 -8.27 16.24
CA VAL A 318 3.78 -7.07 17.06
C VAL A 318 3.42 -7.36 18.52
N GLY A 319 2.43 -8.21 18.78
CA GLY A 319 2.08 -8.67 20.13
C GLY A 319 3.24 -9.40 20.80
N PHE A 320 3.95 -10.26 20.07
CA PHE A 320 5.15 -10.93 20.58
C PHE A 320 6.25 -9.93 20.98
N PHE A 321 6.59 -8.98 20.10
CA PHE A 321 7.58 -7.95 20.41
C PHE A 321 7.11 -6.98 21.51
N GLY A 322 5.82 -6.68 21.55
CA GLY A 322 5.21 -5.87 22.61
C GLY A 322 5.33 -6.55 23.96
N TYR A 323 4.98 -7.84 24.05
CA TYR A 323 5.14 -8.63 25.27
C TYR A 323 6.60 -8.70 25.71
N LEU A 324 7.54 -8.97 24.78
CA LEU A 324 8.97 -8.94 25.07
C LEU A 324 9.43 -7.58 25.62
N SER A 325 8.94 -6.48 25.05
CA SER A 325 9.23 -5.14 25.52
C SER A 325 8.64 -4.85 26.90
N ALA A 326 7.40 -5.27 27.16
CA ALA A 326 6.76 -5.08 28.46
C ALA A 326 7.46 -5.90 29.54
N LEU A 327 7.89 -7.13 29.23
CA LEU A 327 8.68 -7.97 30.13
C LEU A 327 10.05 -7.35 30.44
N SER A 328 10.73 -6.82 29.41
CA SER A 328 12.00 -6.10 29.54
C SER A 328 11.86 -4.89 30.49
N VAL A 329 10.81 -4.10 30.32
CA VAL A 329 10.48 -2.98 31.24
C VAL A 329 10.20 -3.49 32.65
N LEU A 330 9.42 -4.56 32.81
CA LEU A 330 9.09 -5.11 34.13
C LEU A 330 10.34 -5.57 34.87
N LEU A 331 11.24 -6.30 34.20
CA LEU A 331 12.52 -6.75 34.74
C LEU A 331 13.41 -5.57 35.15
N TYR A 332 13.40 -4.47 34.39
CA TYR A 332 14.14 -3.26 34.74
C TYR A 332 13.57 -2.59 36.00
N LEU A 333 12.25 -2.36 36.05
CA LEU A 333 11.59 -1.70 37.17
C LEU A 333 11.70 -2.52 38.47
N LEU A 334 11.61 -3.84 38.38
CA LEU A 334 11.65 -4.76 39.52
C LEU A 334 12.99 -5.50 39.64
N HIS A 335 14.08 -4.96 39.10
CA HIS A 335 15.38 -5.65 39.04
C HIS A 335 15.85 -6.20 40.41
N LYS A 336 15.58 -5.47 41.50
CA LYS A 336 15.91 -5.90 42.87
C LYS A 336 15.16 -7.17 43.29
N GLU A 337 13.87 -7.24 42.99
CA GLU A 337 13.02 -8.41 43.29
C GLU A 337 13.43 -9.64 42.47
N PHE A 338 14.01 -9.41 41.28
CA PHE A 338 14.55 -10.46 40.42
C PHE A 338 16.05 -10.75 40.64
N PHE A 339 16.66 -10.18 41.69
CA PHE A 339 18.08 -10.35 42.01
C PHE A 339 19.04 -9.96 40.87
N ILE A 340 18.64 -9.00 40.04
CA ILE A 340 19.47 -8.43 38.97
C ILE A 340 20.20 -7.23 39.54
N SER A 341 21.51 -7.33 39.70
CA SER A 341 22.35 -6.27 40.27
C SER A 341 22.49 -5.05 39.35
N ASP A 342 22.50 -5.28 38.03
CA ASP A 342 22.67 -4.26 37.01
C ASP A 342 21.56 -4.36 35.95
N PRO A 343 20.57 -3.45 35.95
CA PRO A 343 19.47 -3.53 35.02
C PRO A 343 19.76 -2.88 33.66
N TYR A 344 20.90 -2.19 33.47
CA TYR A 344 21.08 -1.29 32.32
C TYR A 344 21.27 -2.00 30.97
N TYR A 345 21.68 -3.28 30.98
CA TYR A 345 21.83 -4.08 29.75
C TYR A 345 20.51 -4.72 29.26
N ILE A 346 19.46 -4.76 30.10
CA ILE A 346 18.16 -5.37 29.75
C ILE A 346 17.57 -4.82 28.43
N PRO A 347 17.47 -3.49 28.21
CA PRO A 347 16.96 -2.95 26.94
C PRO A 347 17.83 -3.29 25.73
N LEU A 348 19.15 -3.48 25.91
CA LEU A 348 20.04 -3.92 24.84
C LEU A 348 19.73 -5.35 24.40
N VAL A 349 19.46 -6.25 25.35
CA VAL A 349 19.08 -7.65 25.04
C VAL A 349 17.82 -7.69 24.19
N GLN A 350 16.82 -6.89 24.51
CA GLN A 350 15.59 -6.77 23.70
C GLN A 350 15.90 -6.33 22.27
N LEU A 351 16.72 -5.28 22.10
CA LEU A 351 17.12 -4.80 20.79
C LEU A 351 17.88 -5.88 20.01
N ALA A 352 18.81 -6.58 20.67
CA ALA A 352 19.57 -7.66 20.07
C ALA A 352 18.66 -8.79 19.57
N VAL A 353 17.66 -9.21 20.36
CA VAL A 353 16.68 -10.22 19.93
C VAL A 353 15.92 -9.76 18.69
N ALA A 354 15.47 -8.50 18.64
CA ALA A 354 14.78 -7.95 17.48
C ALA A 354 15.66 -7.94 16.22
N VAL A 355 16.92 -7.51 16.33
CA VAL A 355 17.88 -7.48 15.21
C VAL A 355 18.23 -8.88 14.72
N VAL A 356 18.53 -9.81 15.63
CA VAL A 356 18.84 -11.21 15.29
C VAL A 356 17.65 -11.85 14.58
N LEU A 357 16.43 -11.68 15.11
CA LEU A 357 15.23 -12.18 14.45
C LEU A 357 14.98 -11.53 13.09
N PHE A 358 15.26 -10.23 12.94
CA PHE A 358 15.06 -9.54 11.67
C PHE A 358 16.02 -10.03 10.58
N LEU A 359 17.32 -10.17 10.91
CA LEU A 359 18.37 -10.57 9.98
C LEU A 359 18.47 -12.09 9.77
N ASN A 360 17.74 -12.88 10.55
CA ASN A 360 17.81 -14.34 10.49
C ASN A 360 17.42 -14.87 9.09
N PRO A 361 18.33 -15.56 8.37
CA PRO A 361 18.07 -16.09 7.03
C PRO A 361 17.24 -17.38 7.02
N ILE A 362 17.06 -18.03 8.17
CA ILE A 362 16.29 -19.28 8.28
C ILE A 362 14.80 -18.97 8.03
N PRO A 363 14.06 -19.80 7.27
CA PRO A 363 12.65 -19.57 6.90
C PRO A 363 11.65 -19.81 8.05
N ILE A 364 11.94 -19.23 9.21
CA ILE A 364 11.09 -19.19 10.41
C ILE A 364 10.64 -17.75 10.69
N PHE A 365 9.58 -17.60 11.50
CA PHE A 365 9.13 -16.31 12.04
C PHE A 365 8.91 -15.22 10.98
N PHE A 366 7.87 -15.38 10.16
CA PHE A 366 7.45 -14.39 9.15
C PHE A 366 8.49 -14.11 8.06
N TYR A 367 9.26 -15.14 7.65
CA TYR A 367 10.34 -15.05 6.66
C TYR A 367 10.01 -14.20 5.42
N SER A 368 8.88 -14.44 4.75
CA SER A 368 8.50 -13.68 3.54
C SER A 368 8.36 -12.18 3.79
N ALA A 369 7.78 -11.79 4.93
CA ALA A 369 7.63 -10.38 5.31
C ALA A 369 8.98 -9.74 5.66
N ARG A 370 9.86 -10.47 6.35
CA ARG A 370 11.22 -10.00 6.68
C ARG A 370 12.05 -9.77 5.43
N ILE A 371 12.07 -10.74 4.50
CA ILE A 371 12.81 -10.61 3.23
C ILE A 371 12.25 -9.46 2.39
N TRP A 372 10.92 -9.30 2.35
CA TRP A 372 10.30 -8.16 1.68
C TRP A 372 10.73 -6.82 2.30
N LEU A 373 10.74 -6.72 3.63
CA LEU A 373 11.17 -5.51 4.33
C LEU A 373 12.66 -5.25 4.10
N MET A 374 13.54 -6.24 4.29
CA MET A 374 14.99 -6.13 4.03
C MET A 374 15.29 -5.69 2.60
N THR A 375 14.61 -6.27 1.59
CA THR A 375 14.80 -5.88 0.19
C THR A 375 14.36 -4.43 -0.04
N THR A 376 13.28 -4.00 0.61
CA THR A 376 12.78 -2.62 0.55
C THR A 376 13.73 -1.65 1.23
N LEU A 377 14.24 -1.99 2.42
CA LEU A 377 15.28 -1.22 3.11
C LEU A 377 16.54 -1.10 2.26
N GLY A 378 17.00 -2.20 1.63
CA GLY A 378 18.13 -2.16 0.71
C GLY A 378 17.94 -1.18 -0.45
N ARG A 379 16.74 -1.12 -1.04
CA ARG A 379 16.41 -0.13 -2.09
C ARG A 379 16.36 1.30 -1.56
N ILE A 380 15.92 1.51 -0.31
CA ILE A 380 15.88 2.84 0.33
C ILE A 380 17.30 3.34 0.62
N LEU A 381 18.13 2.50 1.24
CA LEU A 381 19.52 2.84 1.58
C LEU A 381 20.36 3.13 0.33
N LEU A 382 20.05 2.43 -0.77
CA LEU A 382 20.75 2.56 -2.05
C LEU A 382 19.88 3.30 -3.10
N ALA A 383 18.95 4.14 -2.66
CA ALA A 383 17.96 4.81 -3.52
C ALA A 383 18.52 5.51 -4.77
N PRO A 384 19.72 6.13 -4.77
CA PRO A 384 20.30 6.70 -6.00
C PRO A 384 20.50 5.68 -7.15
N PHE A 385 20.58 4.38 -6.83
CA PHE A 385 20.95 3.32 -7.76
C PHE A 385 19.76 2.46 -8.22
N PHE A 386 18.72 2.34 -7.41
CA PHE A 386 17.56 1.49 -7.71
C PHE A 386 16.37 2.29 -8.26
N PHE A 387 15.48 1.62 -8.98
CA PHE A 387 14.19 2.21 -9.35
C PHE A 387 13.33 2.34 -8.09
N VAL A 388 12.68 3.49 -7.92
CA VAL A 388 11.92 3.82 -6.71
C VAL A 388 10.44 3.50 -6.91
N LYS A 389 9.94 2.55 -6.13
CA LYS A 389 8.53 2.14 -6.10
C LYS A 389 7.73 2.91 -5.05
N PHE A 390 6.40 2.77 -5.10
CA PHE A 390 5.51 3.32 -4.08
C PHE A 390 5.92 2.93 -2.66
N VAL A 391 6.10 1.63 -2.45
CA VAL A 391 6.50 1.08 -1.15
C VAL A 391 7.81 1.68 -0.62
N ASP A 392 8.77 1.96 -1.49
CA ASP A 392 10.10 2.45 -1.07
C ASP A 392 9.99 3.83 -0.42
N PHE A 393 9.19 4.71 -1.02
CA PHE A 393 8.97 6.02 -0.42
C PHE A 393 7.97 6.00 0.73
N TRP A 394 6.96 5.13 0.70
CA TRP A 394 6.02 4.99 1.81
C TRP A 394 6.73 4.52 3.10
N VAL A 395 7.62 3.53 3.00
CA VAL A 395 8.44 3.05 4.14
C VAL A 395 9.40 4.15 4.61
N ALA A 396 10.08 4.82 3.67
CA ALA A 396 11.00 5.90 4.03
C ALA A 396 10.27 7.09 4.69
N ASP A 397 9.01 7.37 4.32
CA ASP A 397 8.19 8.36 5.00
C ASP A 397 7.86 7.95 6.44
N GLN A 398 7.74 6.65 6.76
CA GLN A 398 7.62 6.19 8.14
C GLN A 398 8.88 6.55 8.95
N PHE A 399 10.08 6.40 8.37
CA PHE A 399 11.34 6.76 9.03
C PHE A 399 11.45 8.24 9.37
N THR A 400 10.84 9.13 8.59
CA THR A 400 10.82 10.57 8.91
C THR A 400 10.10 10.89 10.22
N SER A 401 9.15 10.05 10.64
CA SER A 401 8.45 10.19 11.93
C SER A 401 9.10 9.37 13.06
N LEU A 402 10.07 8.50 12.74
CA LEU A 402 10.81 7.68 13.69
C LEU A 402 12.21 8.20 13.98
N VAL A 403 12.52 9.46 13.61
CA VAL A 403 13.85 10.06 13.82
C VAL A 403 14.28 9.99 15.30
N ILE A 404 13.39 10.36 16.23
CA ILE A 404 13.69 10.31 17.67
C ILE A 404 13.93 8.86 18.12
N CYS A 405 13.12 7.92 17.63
CA CYS A 405 13.30 6.50 17.92
C CYS A 405 14.65 5.98 17.41
N LEU A 406 15.11 6.37 16.21
CA LEU A 406 16.44 6.01 15.69
C LEU A 406 17.57 6.58 16.54
N VAL A 407 17.44 7.82 16.98
CA VAL A 407 18.39 8.49 17.88
C VAL A 407 18.44 7.79 19.25
N ASP A 408 17.30 7.37 19.79
CA ASP A 408 17.24 6.63 21.07
C ASP A 408 17.91 5.26 20.98
N HIS A 409 17.73 4.54 19.87
CA HIS A 409 18.43 3.28 19.66
C HIS A 409 19.95 3.50 19.55
N TYR A 410 20.37 4.61 18.94
CA TYR A 410 21.79 5.00 18.95
C TYR A 410 22.28 5.31 20.36
N HIS A 411 21.55 6.09 21.15
CA HIS A 411 21.90 6.38 22.54
C HIS A 411 21.97 5.11 23.39
N LEU A 412 21.03 4.18 23.22
CA LEU A 412 21.04 2.87 23.90
C LEU A 412 22.32 2.08 23.58
N ILE A 413 22.70 2.01 22.30
CA ILE A 413 23.93 1.31 21.87
C ILE A 413 25.17 2.04 22.41
N ARG A 414 25.26 3.37 22.24
CA ARG A 414 26.38 4.20 22.71
C ARG A 414 26.57 4.08 24.21
N PHE A 415 25.49 4.19 24.98
CA PHE A 415 25.50 4.02 26.44
C PHE A 415 26.08 2.66 26.81
N ASN A 416 25.56 1.56 26.25
CA ASN A 416 26.03 0.22 26.59
C ASN A 416 27.50 -0.01 26.19
N VAL A 417 27.94 0.50 25.03
CA VAL A 417 29.34 0.41 24.62
C VAL A 417 30.25 1.15 25.60
N ARG A 418 29.90 2.37 26.02
CA ARG A 418 30.71 3.12 27.00
C ARG A 418 30.69 2.49 28.38
N TYR A 419 29.52 2.00 28.79
CA TYR A 419 29.29 1.36 30.08
C TYR A 419 30.10 0.06 30.20
N PHE A 420 30.11 -0.81 29.19
CA PHE A 420 30.94 -2.02 29.17
C PHE A 420 32.44 -1.78 29.05
N LEU A 421 32.84 -0.56 28.66
CA LEU A 421 34.24 -0.13 28.61
C LEU A 421 34.66 0.67 29.85
N ASP A 422 33.83 0.68 30.91
CA ASP A 422 34.06 1.39 32.18
C ASP A 422 34.44 2.87 31.99
N ARG A 423 33.87 3.52 30.97
CA ARG A 423 34.16 4.94 30.73
C ARG A 423 33.40 5.83 31.72
N SER A 424 34.05 6.88 32.20
CA SER A 424 33.45 7.87 33.10
C SER A 424 32.29 8.67 32.47
N ASP A 425 32.27 8.77 31.14
CA ASP A 425 31.23 9.46 30.35
C ASP A 425 30.11 8.50 29.86
N ALA A 426 29.96 7.32 30.47
CA ALA A 426 28.93 6.36 30.06
C ALA A 426 27.51 6.89 30.27
N PHE A 427 27.27 7.64 31.35
CA PHE A 427 25.95 8.20 31.70
C PHE A 427 25.67 9.55 31.03
N ASP A 428 26.56 10.02 30.16
CA ASP A 428 26.37 11.23 29.38
C ASP A 428 25.53 10.94 28.11
N PHE A 429 24.34 11.54 28.05
CA PHE A 429 23.41 11.45 26.93
C PHE A 429 23.39 12.71 26.05
N GLU A 430 24.36 13.61 26.20
CA GLU A 430 24.49 14.76 25.33
C GLU A 430 24.65 14.33 23.85
N PRO A 431 23.95 15.01 22.93
CA PRO A 431 24.00 14.69 21.51
C PRO A 431 25.37 15.02 20.93
N ASP A 432 25.97 14.05 20.25
CA ASP A 432 27.20 14.24 19.47
C ASP A 432 26.89 14.38 17.96
N TYR A 433 27.94 14.56 17.15
CA TYR A 433 27.80 14.70 15.70
C TYR A 433 27.12 13.50 15.02
N ALA A 434 27.16 12.29 15.62
CA ALA A 434 26.47 11.14 15.06
C ALA A 434 24.95 11.30 15.17
N VAL A 435 24.44 11.97 16.22
CA VAL A 435 23.02 12.30 16.35
C VAL A 435 22.57 13.19 15.19
N ALA A 436 23.35 14.20 14.82
CA ALA A 436 23.02 15.07 13.68
C ALA A 436 22.96 14.27 12.36
N VAL A 437 23.93 13.37 12.12
CA VAL A 437 23.93 12.50 10.95
C VAL A 437 22.70 11.61 10.92
N ILE A 438 22.37 10.92 12.02
CA ILE A 438 21.22 10.02 12.12
C ILE A 438 19.90 10.77 11.89
N ARG A 439 19.77 11.98 12.44
CA ARG A 439 18.59 12.84 12.22
C ARG A 439 18.41 13.22 10.75
N CYS A 440 19.49 13.41 10.00
CA CYS A 440 19.44 13.70 8.57
C CYS A 440 19.10 12.48 7.69
N LEU A 441 19.42 11.25 8.13
CA LEU A 441 19.33 10.05 7.28
C LEU A 441 17.93 9.82 6.66
N PRO A 442 16.81 9.87 7.41
CA PRO A 442 15.49 9.67 6.81
C PRO A 442 15.17 10.67 5.69
N ALA A 443 15.47 11.96 5.91
CA ALA A 443 15.28 13.00 4.91
C ALA A 443 16.23 12.81 3.71
N TRP A 444 17.48 12.43 3.94
CA TRP A 444 18.44 12.11 2.89
C TRP A 444 17.96 11.00 1.96
N PHE A 445 17.40 9.91 2.50
CA PHE A 445 16.87 8.82 1.67
C PHE A 445 15.71 9.30 0.79
N ARG A 446 14.81 10.11 1.33
CA ARG A 446 13.68 10.68 0.59
C ARG A 446 14.11 11.70 -0.47
N PHE A 447 15.12 12.50 -0.16
CA PHE A 447 15.76 13.40 -1.12
C PHE A 447 16.34 12.62 -2.30
N CYS A 448 17.16 11.59 -2.04
CA CYS A 448 17.74 10.71 -3.04
C CYS A 448 16.66 10.03 -3.91
N GLN A 449 15.62 9.50 -3.28
CA GLN A 449 14.50 8.86 -3.97
C GLN A 449 13.78 9.84 -4.90
N SER A 450 13.57 11.08 -4.45
CA SER A 450 12.87 12.10 -5.22
C SER A 450 13.67 12.51 -6.46
N LEU A 451 14.99 12.70 -6.32
CA LEU A 451 15.88 12.93 -7.46
C LEU A 451 15.94 11.74 -8.41
N ARG A 452 15.95 10.51 -7.89
CA ARG A 452 15.92 9.29 -8.72
C ARG A 452 14.62 9.19 -9.51
N ARG A 453 13.46 9.48 -8.91
CA ARG A 453 12.17 9.51 -9.61
C ARG A 453 12.14 10.59 -10.70
N PHE A 454 12.72 11.76 -10.45
CA PHE A 454 12.88 12.78 -11.47
C PHE A 454 13.73 12.28 -12.65
N ARG A 455 14.85 11.61 -12.35
CA ARG A 455 15.71 11.02 -13.40
C ARG A 455 14.99 9.96 -14.22
N ASP A 456 14.21 9.11 -13.58
CA ASP A 456 13.61 7.93 -14.22
C ASP A 456 12.27 8.23 -14.89
N SER A 457 11.62 9.31 -14.48
CA SER A 457 10.38 9.77 -15.10
C SER A 457 10.63 10.23 -16.53
N GLY A 458 9.90 9.64 -17.49
CA GLY A 458 9.94 10.04 -18.89
C GLY A 458 9.43 11.47 -19.10
N SER A 459 8.45 11.92 -18.32
CA SER A 459 7.87 13.26 -18.40
C SER A 459 8.68 14.33 -17.66
N LYS A 460 9.69 13.94 -16.85
CA LYS A 460 10.49 14.86 -16.03
C LYS A 460 9.65 15.82 -15.20
N SER A 461 8.58 15.32 -14.56
CA SER A 461 7.70 16.17 -13.73
C SER A 461 8.50 16.92 -12.66
N THR A 462 8.27 18.23 -12.57
CA THR A 462 8.85 19.12 -11.56
C THR A 462 8.42 18.77 -10.14
N ASP A 463 7.30 18.05 -9.97
CA ASP A 463 6.79 17.63 -8.65
C ASP A 463 7.83 16.83 -7.87
N TYR A 464 8.67 16.06 -8.56
CA TYR A 464 9.74 15.29 -7.93
C TYR A 464 10.84 16.17 -7.35
N LEU A 465 11.18 17.28 -8.00
CA LEU A 465 12.16 18.24 -7.49
C LEU A 465 11.58 19.07 -6.34
N ILE A 466 10.31 19.44 -6.43
CA ILE A 466 9.57 20.10 -5.35
C ILE A 466 9.51 19.19 -4.12
N ASN A 467 9.30 17.88 -4.30
CA ASN A 467 9.41 16.93 -3.19
C ASN A 467 10.84 16.82 -2.65
N ALA A 468 11.86 16.84 -3.51
CA ALA A 468 13.25 16.81 -3.07
C ALA A 468 13.57 18.03 -2.19
N LEU A 469 13.09 19.23 -2.56
CA LEU A 469 13.27 20.45 -1.78
C LEU A 469 12.67 20.33 -0.37
N LYS A 470 11.51 19.69 -0.20
CA LYS A 470 10.92 19.39 1.12
C LYS A 470 11.92 18.71 2.06
N TYR A 471 12.57 17.66 1.58
CA TYR A 471 13.53 16.90 2.41
C TYR A 471 14.87 17.60 2.54
N PHE A 472 15.27 18.41 1.56
CA PHE A 472 16.41 19.30 1.70
C PHE A 472 16.21 20.29 2.87
N LEU A 473 15.05 20.95 2.95
CA LEU A 473 14.71 21.84 4.05
C LEU A 473 14.72 21.12 5.41
N ALA A 474 14.21 19.88 5.46
CA ALA A 474 14.26 19.06 6.68
C ALA A 474 15.70 18.73 7.12
N MET A 475 16.63 18.51 6.19
CA MET A 475 18.05 18.34 6.54
C MET A 475 18.68 19.66 7.01
N MET A 476 18.32 20.79 6.38
CA MET A 476 18.80 22.11 6.81
C MET A 476 18.33 22.44 8.23
N GLU A 477 17.10 22.07 8.59
CA GLU A 477 16.57 22.22 9.96
C GLU A 477 17.47 21.53 10.99
N VAL A 478 17.92 20.30 10.70
CA VAL A 478 18.85 19.56 11.58
C VAL A 478 20.20 20.26 11.66
N ILE A 479 20.78 20.67 10.52
CA ILE A 479 22.09 21.33 10.48
C ILE A 479 22.08 22.65 11.26
N VAL A 480 21.03 23.47 11.07
CA VAL A 480 20.87 24.74 11.77
C VAL A 480 20.63 24.51 13.27
N SER A 481 19.84 23.49 13.63
CA SER A 481 19.64 23.06 15.03
C SER A 481 20.95 22.64 15.69
N THR A 482 21.81 21.90 14.98
CA THR A 482 23.15 21.53 15.50
C THR A 482 24.04 22.76 15.66
N ALA A 483 24.05 23.68 14.69
CA ALA A 483 24.83 24.92 14.79
C ALA A 483 24.37 25.80 15.97
N GLN A 484 23.05 25.88 16.22
CA GLN A 484 22.49 26.56 17.38
C GLN A 484 23.00 25.95 18.69
N MET A 485 22.95 24.62 18.79
CA MET A 485 23.37 23.89 19.99
C MET A 485 24.86 24.12 20.31
N GLU A 486 25.75 24.06 19.32
CA GLU A 486 27.19 24.30 19.49
C GLU A 486 27.53 25.76 19.87
N THR A 487 26.65 26.70 19.55
CA THR A 487 26.89 28.14 19.77
C THR A 487 26.17 28.69 20.98
N ILE A 488 25.23 27.94 21.59
CA ILE A 488 24.39 28.45 22.68
C ILE A 488 25.20 28.92 23.88
N GLY A 489 26.29 28.22 24.24
CA GLY A 489 27.16 28.58 25.37
C GLY A 489 27.96 29.86 25.16
N LYS A 490 27.93 30.47 23.97
CA LYS A 490 28.61 31.75 23.67
C LYS A 490 27.74 32.98 23.95
N TYR A 491 26.46 32.79 24.27
CA TYR A 491 25.48 33.86 24.47
C TYR A 491 24.85 33.74 25.86
N SER A 492 24.45 34.86 26.46
CA SER A 492 23.78 34.88 27.76
C SER A 492 22.36 34.33 27.69
N ASN A 493 21.65 34.63 26.59
CA ASN A 493 20.27 34.20 26.40
C ASN A 493 20.09 33.43 25.09
N LEU A 494 19.13 32.50 25.07
CA LEU A 494 18.77 31.72 23.87
C LEU A 494 18.45 32.61 22.66
N LEU A 495 17.69 33.70 22.87
CA LEU A 495 17.22 34.59 21.80
C LEU A 495 18.28 35.56 21.28
N GLU A 496 19.41 35.71 21.97
CA GLU A 496 20.56 36.49 21.50
C GLU A 496 21.38 35.71 20.44
N ASN A 497 21.27 34.38 20.42
CA ASN A 497 21.96 33.55 19.45
C ASN A 497 21.31 33.71 18.06
N PRO A 498 22.01 34.23 17.03
CA PRO A 498 21.45 34.36 15.69
C PRO A 498 21.04 33.02 15.07
N TRP A 499 21.67 31.91 15.47
CA TRP A 499 21.30 30.57 15.02
C TRP A 499 19.92 30.13 15.54
N THR A 500 19.45 30.68 16.66
CA THR A 500 18.08 30.43 17.16
C THR A 500 17.04 31.02 16.22
N TRP A 501 17.24 32.23 15.71
CA TRP A 501 16.35 32.84 14.73
C TRP A 501 16.39 32.10 13.39
N ALA A 502 17.59 31.69 12.95
CA ALA A 502 17.73 30.85 11.77
C ALA A 502 16.97 29.51 11.92
N TYR A 503 17.05 28.88 13.10
CA TYR A 503 16.34 27.65 13.42
C TYR A 503 14.82 27.84 13.39
N ILE A 504 14.31 28.88 14.05
CA ILE A 504 12.86 29.19 14.04
C ILE A 504 12.37 29.44 12.61
N MET A 505 13.12 30.22 11.82
CA MET A 505 12.75 30.51 10.44
C MET A 505 12.69 29.25 9.57
N ILE A 506 13.70 28.37 9.65
CA ILE A 506 13.71 27.13 8.86
C ILE A 506 12.61 26.16 9.32
N CYS A 507 12.33 26.05 10.62
CA CYS A 507 11.21 25.25 11.14
C CYS A 507 9.86 25.76 10.62
N VAL A 508 9.62 27.08 10.64
CA VAL A 508 8.39 27.68 10.11
C VAL A 508 8.21 27.37 8.62
N VAL A 509 9.25 27.60 7.82
CA VAL A 509 9.22 27.33 6.37
C VAL A 509 9.01 25.83 6.09
N SER A 510 9.77 24.97 6.77
CA SER A 510 9.69 23.50 6.66
C SER A 510 8.31 22.97 7.05
N SER A 511 7.73 23.46 8.16
CA SER A 511 6.40 23.08 8.63
C SER A 511 5.31 23.50 7.65
N ILE A 512 5.30 24.75 7.18
CA ILE A 512 4.30 25.23 6.19
C ILE A 512 4.41 24.41 4.90
N TYR A 513 5.63 24.22 4.40
CA TYR A 513 5.87 23.45 3.18
C TYR A 513 5.35 22.02 3.32
N SER A 514 5.71 21.34 4.41
CA SER A 514 5.31 19.97 4.66
C SER A 514 3.80 19.82 4.87
N LEU A 515 3.17 20.79 5.55
CA LEU A 515 1.73 20.84 5.75
C LEU A 515 0.98 20.96 4.43
N LEU A 516 1.39 21.90 3.56
CA LEU A 516 0.81 22.07 2.23
C LEU A 516 1.03 20.82 1.37
N TRP A 517 2.20 20.20 1.44
CA TRP A 517 2.49 18.96 0.73
C TRP A 517 1.55 17.83 1.18
N ASP A 518 1.38 17.65 2.48
CA ASP A 518 0.52 16.58 3.01
C ASP A 518 -0.92 16.76 2.51
N PHE A 519 -1.46 17.99 2.59
CA PHE A 519 -2.83 18.28 2.15
C PHE A 519 -3.03 18.15 0.64
N LEU A 520 -2.15 18.77 -0.16
CA LEU A 520 -2.36 18.87 -1.61
C LEU A 520 -1.90 17.61 -2.35
N MET A 521 -0.78 17.02 -1.94
CA MET A 521 -0.13 15.93 -2.68
C MET A 521 -0.44 14.57 -2.05
N ASP A 522 -0.18 14.39 -0.75
CA ASP A 522 -0.32 13.08 -0.11
C ASP A 522 -1.80 12.71 0.07
N PHE A 523 -2.63 13.66 0.49
CA PHE A 523 -4.07 13.44 0.73
C PHE A 523 -4.96 13.84 -0.46
N GLY A 524 -4.48 14.73 -1.34
CA GLY A 524 -5.24 15.20 -2.51
C GLY A 524 -6.44 16.09 -2.15
N LEU A 525 -6.38 16.79 -1.02
CA LEU A 525 -7.41 17.71 -0.51
C LEU A 525 -7.27 19.12 -1.10
N PHE A 526 -8.20 20.01 -0.75
CA PHE A 526 -8.29 21.40 -1.21
C PHE A 526 -8.40 21.57 -2.73
N ARG A 527 -8.95 20.56 -3.42
CA ARG A 527 -9.26 20.63 -4.86
C ARG A 527 -10.64 21.24 -5.13
N VAL A 528 -11.60 21.02 -4.24
CA VAL A 528 -12.98 21.50 -4.36
C VAL A 528 -13.21 22.65 -3.38
N TRP A 529 -13.67 23.81 -3.88
CA TRP A 529 -13.86 25.04 -3.09
C TRP A 529 -15.34 25.48 -2.99
N LYS A 530 -16.27 24.60 -3.37
CA LYS A 530 -17.72 24.87 -3.37
C LYS A 530 -18.52 23.60 -3.08
N GLY A 531 -19.76 23.76 -2.61
CA GLY A 531 -20.69 22.66 -2.38
C GLY A 531 -20.45 21.88 -1.08
N GLU A 532 -21.05 20.68 -0.98
CA GLU A 532 -21.06 19.86 0.23
C GLU A 532 -19.73 19.17 0.57
N ASN A 533 -18.77 19.17 -0.36
CA ASN A 533 -17.43 18.59 -0.22
C ASN A 533 -16.35 19.70 -0.18
N LEU A 534 -16.64 20.82 0.49
CA LEU A 534 -15.70 21.93 0.62
C LEU A 534 -14.34 21.46 1.18
N PHE A 535 -13.26 21.76 0.48
CA PHE A 535 -11.87 21.31 0.75
C PHE A 535 -11.62 19.80 0.59
N LEU A 536 -12.61 18.99 0.28
CA LEU A 536 -12.47 17.54 0.13
C LEU A 536 -12.38 17.14 -1.34
N ARG A 537 -12.21 15.83 -1.59
CA ARG A 537 -12.32 15.21 -2.91
C ARG A 537 -13.78 14.80 -3.18
N ASP A 538 -14.11 14.56 -4.45
CA ASP A 538 -15.44 14.07 -4.83
C ASP A 538 -15.68 12.63 -4.36
N ASN A 539 -14.66 11.78 -4.52
CA ASN A 539 -14.71 10.40 -4.06
C ASN A 539 -14.02 10.28 -2.70
N LEU A 540 -14.79 9.86 -1.70
CA LEU A 540 -14.35 9.69 -0.32
C LEU A 540 -14.65 8.27 0.13
N VAL A 541 -13.64 7.60 0.67
CA VAL A 541 -13.76 6.24 1.22
C VAL A 541 -14.16 6.28 2.70
N TYR A 542 -13.57 7.20 3.46
CA TYR A 542 -13.90 7.47 4.86
C TYR A 542 -15.08 8.45 5.01
N PRO A 543 -15.71 8.56 6.20
CA PRO A 543 -16.73 9.58 6.44
C PRO A 543 -16.14 11.01 6.47
N LYS A 544 -16.91 12.02 6.04
CA LYS A 544 -16.46 13.42 5.90
C LYS A 544 -15.80 13.99 7.16
N TRP A 545 -16.37 13.72 8.34
CA TRP A 545 -15.83 14.23 9.62
C TRP A 545 -14.37 13.82 9.86
N PHE A 546 -13.98 12.64 9.37
CA PHE A 546 -12.63 12.12 9.56
C PHE A 546 -11.59 12.95 8.79
N TYR A 547 -11.90 13.41 7.58
CA TYR A 547 -10.99 14.27 6.80
C TYR A 547 -10.76 15.61 7.51
N TYR A 548 -11.81 16.22 8.04
CA TYR A 548 -11.68 17.47 8.79
C TYR A 548 -10.90 17.26 10.08
N LEU A 549 -11.07 16.12 10.76
CA LEU A 549 -10.22 15.74 11.88
C LEU A 549 -8.74 15.69 11.45
N VAL A 550 -8.41 15.03 10.33
CA VAL A 550 -7.02 14.95 9.87
C VAL A 550 -6.45 16.31 9.47
N ILE A 551 -7.25 17.20 8.89
CA ILE A 551 -6.81 18.58 8.61
C ILE A 551 -6.40 19.28 9.91
N VAL A 552 -7.22 19.21 10.95
CA VAL A 552 -6.92 19.83 12.25
C VAL A 552 -5.73 19.16 12.93
N GLU A 553 -5.75 17.83 13.03
CA GLU A 553 -4.72 17.03 13.69
C GLU A 553 -3.34 17.21 13.03
N ASN A 554 -3.25 17.10 11.70
CA ASN A 554 -1.98 17.28 11.01
C ASN A 554 -1.47 18.72 11.15
N THR A 555 -2.35 19.73 11.15
CA THR A 555 -1.95 21.13 11.38
C THR A 555 -1.35 21.32 12.78
N LEU A 556 -2.03 20.83 13.82
CA LEU A 556 -1.57 20.97 15.21
C LEU A 556 -0.24 20.23 15.43
N LEU A 557 -0.13 18.98 14.97
CA LEU A 557 1.08 18.19 15.18
C LEU A 557 2.27 18.65 14.33
N ARG A 558 2.05 19.28 13.17
CA ARG A 558 3.12 19.94 12.40
C ARG A 558 3.72 21.17 13.09
N LEU A 559 3.02 21.71 14.09
CA LEU A 559 3.48 22.81 14.96
C LEU A 559 3.91 22.30 16.35
N ALA A 560 4.04 20.99 16.55
CA ALA A 560 4.44 20.42 17.85
C ALA A 560 5.84 20.89 18.29
N TRP A 561 6.73 21.23 17.35
CA TRP A 561 8.05 21.78 17.65
C TRP A 561 7.95 23.14 18.39
N THR A 562 6.93 23.94 18.11
CA THR A 562 6.71 25.23 18.79
C THR A 562 6.35 24.99 20.25
N LEU A 563 5.50 24.00 20.52
CA LEU A 563 5.15 23.61 21.88
C LEU A 563 6.37 23.07 22.63
N GLU A 564 7.18 22.21 21.99
CA GLU A 564 8.44 21.74 22.56
C GLU A 564 9.36 22.92 22.92
N PHE A 565 9.58 23.84 21.98
CA PHE A 565 10.44 25.00 22.16
C PHE A 565 10.00 25.87 23.34
N VAL A 566 8.70 26.19 23.43
CA VAL A 566 8.16 27.04 24.51
C VAL A 566 8.22 26.34 25.87
N LEU A 567 7.81 25.08 25.96
CA LEU A 567 7.79 24.34 27.22
C LEU A 567 9.20 24.15 27.80
N VAL A 568 10.18 23.91 26.94
CA VAL A 568 11.58 23.77 27.34
C VAL A 568 12.18 25.12 27.71
N HIS A 569 11.92 26.18 26.93
CA HIS A 569 12.43 27.52 27.21
C HIS A 569 11.90 28.11 28.52
N GLN A 570 10.64 27.82 28.86
CA GLN A 570 10.00 28.25 30.12
C GLN A 570 10.28 27.29 31.29
N GLU A 571 11.15 26.28 31.10
CA GLU A 571 11.51 25.28 32.11
C GLU A 571 10.32 24.50 32.71
N LEU A 572 9.18 24.50 32.02
CA LEU A 572 7.96 23.80 32.46
C LEU A 572 8.09 22.28 32.34
N VAL A 573 8.90 21.83 31.38
CA VAL A 573 9.13 20.42 31.09
C VAL A 573 10.61 20.21 30.77
N ALA A 574 11.22 19.20 31.39
CA ALA A 574 12.59 18.81 31.06
C ALA A 574 12.72 18.47 29.55
N PRO A 575 13.82 18.84 28.87
CA PRO A 575 14.01 18.60 27.43
C PRO A 575 13.73 17.16 27.01
N TYR A 576 14.15 16.20 27.84
CA TYR A 576 13.92 14.78 27.60
C TYR A 576 12.43 14.40 27.56
N ASN A 577 11.64 14.92 28.50
CA ASN A 577 10.19 14.67 28.56
C ASN A 577 9.46 15.33 27.38
N ALA A 578 9.90 16.53 26.99
CA ALA A 578 9.38 17.21 25.81
C ALA A 578 9.64 16.38 24.53
N LYS A 579 10.84 15.80 24.38
CA LYS A 579 11.14 14.86 23.30
C LYS A 579 10.26 13.60 23.30
N SER A 580 9.88 13.09 24.47
CA SER A 580 8.93 11.98 24.56
C SER A 580 7.56 12.36 23.99
N ILE A 581 7.04 13.55 24.34
CA ILE A 581 5.77 14.06 23.80
C ILE A 581 5.85 14.14 22.27
N VAL A 582 6.89 14.78 21.73
CA VAL A 582 7.08 14.93 20.28
C VAL A 582 7.22 13.57 19.58
N CYS A 583 7.92 12.62 20.18
CA CYS A 583 8.09 11.28 19.61
C CYS A 583 6.75 10.55 19.41
N PHE A 584 5.90 10.51 20.44
CA PHE A 584 4.59 9.87 20.34
C PHE A 584 3.61 10.69 19.49
N SER A 585 3.70 12.02 19.50
CA SER A 585 2.95 12.88 18.58
C SER A 585 3.27 12.59 17.11
N GLU A 586 4.54 12.45 16.73
CA GLU A 586 4.92 12.09 15.35
C GLU A 586 4.44 10.69 14.95
N ILE A 587 4.40 9.73 15.88
CA ILE A 587 3.82 8.41 15.66
C ILE A 587 2.32 8.53 15.37
N VAL A 588 1.57 9.31 16.16
CA VAL A 588 0.13 9.55 15.95
C VAL A 588 -0.11 10.22 14.61
N ARG A 589 0.65 11.27 14.28
CA ARG A 589 0.56 11.98 12.99
C ARG A 589 0.75 11.02 11.82
N ARG A 590 1.77 10.16 11.89
CA ARG A 590 2.04 9.17 10.84
C ARG A 590 0.97 8.09 10.76
N PHE A 591 0.46 7.64 11.92
CA PHE A 591 -0.65 6.69 12.01
C PHE A 591 -1.87 7.21 11.25
N VAL A 592 -2.24 8.48 11.45
CA VAL A 592 -3.37 9.13 10.76
C VAL A 592 -3.07 9.38 9.28
N TRP A 593 -1.86 9.86 8.96
CA TRP A 593 -1.41 10.09 7.58
C TRP A 593 -1.51 8.85 6.69
N ASN A 594 -1.22 7.67 7.25
CA ASN A 594 -1.28 6.41 6.50
C ASN A 594 -2.67 6.13 5.92
N PHE A 595 -3.76 6.52 6.60
CA PHE A 595 -5.13 6.33 6.10
C PHE A 595 -5.38 7.09 4.79
N LEU A 596 -5.17 8.40 4.81
CA LEU A 596 -5.43 9.26 3.65
C LEU A 596 -4.41 9.05 2.55
N ARG A 597 -3.14 8.75 2.89
CA ARG A 597 -2.12 8.50 1.85
C ARG A 597 -2.46 7.25 1.04
N LEU A 598 -2.81 6.15 1.71
CA LEU A 598 -3.14 4.90 1.01
C LEU A 598 -4.47 5.01 0.29
N GLU A 599 -5.45 5.70 0.86
CA GLU A 599 -6.70 5.99 0.16
C GLU A 599 -6.47 6.81 -1.11
N ASN A 600 -5.63 7.85 -1.06
CA ASN A 600 -5.32 8.65 -2.24
C ASN A 600 -4.67 7.82 -3.35
N GLU A 601 -3.76 6.91 -2.98
CA GLU A 601 -3.17 5.97 -3.94
C GLU A 601 -4.18 4.95 -4.47
N HIS A 602 -5.08 4.46 -3.61
CA HIS A 602 -6.15 3.55 -4.00
C HIS A 602 -7.10 4.21 -5.01
N LEU A 603 -7.56 5.44 -4.72
CA LEU A 603 -8.41 6.20 -5.63
C LEU A 603 -7.71 6.52 -6.95
N TYR A 604 -6.40 6.77 -6.92
CA TYR A 604 -5.60 6.90 -8.13
C TYR A 604 -5.60 5.61 -8.97
N ASN A 605 -5.40 4.44 -8.33
CA ASN A 605 -5.49 3.14 -9.01
C ASN A 605 -6.90 2.86 -9.56
N CYS A 606 -7.95 3.21 -8.82
CA CYS A 606 -9.34 3.13 -9.29
C CYS A 606 -9.57 4.00 -10.53
N GLY A 607 -9.05 5.24 -10.54
CA GLY A 607 -9.13 6.14 -11.69
C GLY A 607 -8.41 5.61 -12.94
N GLN A 608 -7.42 4.74 -12.76
CA GLN A 608 -6.68 4.08 -13.85
C GLN A 608 -7.16 2.63 -14.13
N PHE A 609 -8.22 2.17 -13.45
CA PHE A 609 -8.74 0.78 -13.53
C PHE A 609 -7.67 -0.31 -13.28
N ARG A 610 -6.68 -0.03 -12.42
CA ARG A 610 -5.53 -0.89 -12.13
C ARG A 610 -5.80 -1.80 -10.94
N ALA A 611 -6.21 -3.04 -11.19
CA ALA A 611 -6.57 -4.04 -10.16
C ALA A 611 -5.51 -5.16 -9.95
N THR A 612 -4.49 -5.21 -10.80
CA THR A 612 -3.37 -6.15 -10.71
C THR A 612 -2.05 -5.41 -10.83
N ARG A 613 -0.98 -6.05 -10.35
CA ARG A 613 0.37 -5.46 -10.44
C ARG A 613 0.76 -5.31 -11.91
N ASP A 614 1.59 -4.32 -12.21
CA ASP A 614 2.06 -4.13 -13.58
C ASP A 614 2.77 -5.40 -14.06
N ILE A 615 2.18 -6.00 -15.09
CA ILE A 615 2.76 -7.12 -15.80
C ILE A 615 3.95 -6.53 -16.53
N PHE A 616 5.17 -6.87 -16.10
CA PHE A 616 6.39 -6.45 -16.77
C PHE A 616 6.42 -7.07 -18.16
N VAL A 617 5.84 -6.35 -19.11
CA VAL A 617 6.02 -6.59 -20.52
C VAL A 617 7.30 -5.85 -20.89
N THR A 618 8.35 -6.59 -21.23
CA THR A 618 9.57 -5.98 -21.79
C THR A 618 9.12 -5.15 -22.98
N ARG A 619 9.50 -3.86 -23.04
CA ARG A 619 9.17 -3.04 -24.23
C ARG A 619 9.74 -3.76 -25.44
N LEU A 620 8.84 -4.13 -26.33
CA LEU A 620 9.17 -4.72 -27.60
C LEU A 620 9.85 -3.63 -28.43
N ASP A 621 10.91 -3.98 -29.15
CA ASP A 621 11.48 -3.07 -30.15
C ASP A 621 10.39 -2.74 -31.19
N PRO A 622 10.29 -1.53 -31.77
CA PRO A 622 9.36 -1.23 -32.87
C PRO A 622 9.29 -2.28 -34.00
N GLN A 623 10.35 -3.08 -34.22
CA GLN A 623 10.29 -4.22 -35.14
C GLN A 623 9.52 -5.44 -34.58
N GLU A 624 9.68 -5.72 -33.28
CA GLU A 624 8.96 -6.77 -32.56
C GLU A 624 7.49 -6.37 -32.31
N GLU A 625 7.22 -5.07 -32.13
CA GLU A 625 5.88 -4.50 -32.01
C GLU A 625 5.12 -4.65 -33.34
N ARG A 626 5.72 -4.31 -34.48
CA ARG A 626 5.13 -4.58 -35.81
C ARG A 626 4.92 -6.06 -36.09
N PHE A 627 5.87 -6.91 -35.69
CA PHE A 627 5.70 -8.36 -35.82
C PHE A 627 4.54 -8.90 -34.98
N LEU A 628 4.34 -8.35 -33.78
CA LEU A 628 3.20 -8.69 -32.94
C LEU A 628 1.88 -8.13 -33.50
N GLU A 629 1.88 -6.93 -34.06
CA GLU A 629 0.74 -6.36 -34.80
C GLU A 629 0.37 -7.26 -35.99
N ASP A 630 1.34 -7.68 -36.80
CA ASP A 630 1.14 -8.62 -37.92
C ASP A 630 0.62 -9.99 -37.45
N MET A 631 1.10 -10.50 -36.31
CA MET A 631 0.60 -11.75 -35.71
C MET A 631 -0.84 -11.60 -35.17
N MET A 632 -1.18 -10.43 -34.62
CA MET A 632 -2.52 -10.13 -34.10
C MET A 632 -3.52 -9.96 -35.25
N ASP A 633 -3.15 -9.23 -36.29
CA ASP A 633 -3.99 -9.01 -37.48
C ASP A 633 -4.17 -10.30 -38.29
N GLY A 634 -3.14 -11.14 -38.37
CA GLY A 634 -3.25 -12.47 -38.99
C GLY A 634 -4.15 -13.44 -38.20
N SER A 635 -4.32 -13.26 -36.89
CA SER A 635 -5.09 -14.18 -36.05
C SER A 635 -6.61 -13.99 -36.13
N ASP A 636 -7.09 -12.80 -36.52
CA ASP A 636 -8.53 -12.56 -36.74
C ASP A 636 -9.01 -13.14 -38.09
N ASP A 637 -8.16 -13.21 -39.12
CA ASP A 637 -8.50 -13.79 -40.44
C ASP A 637 -8.12 -15.28 -40.59
N LEU A 638 -7.15 -15.81 -39.82
CA LEU A 638 -6.75 -17.22 -39.89
C LEU A 638 -7.47 -18.13 -38.88
N ALA A 639 -8.30 -17.57 -37.98
CA ALA A 639 -9.05 -18.35 -36.99
C ALA A 639 -10.28 -19.09 -37.55
N MET A 640 -10.65 -18.89 -38.82
CA MET A 640 -11.78 -19.61 -39.44
C MET A 640 -11.38 -20.78 -40.33
N ASP A 641 -10.10 -21.00 -40.66
CA ASP A 641 -9.75 -22.03 -41.67
C ASP A 641 -8.47 -22.84 -41.41
N LYS A 642 -7.76 -22.65 -40.28
CA LYS A 642 -6.53 -23.42 -39.98
C LYS A 642 -6.42 -24.01 -38.57
N LEU A 643 -7.53 -24.18 -37.87
CA LEU A 643 -7.56 -24.89 -36.58
C LEU A 643 -8.00 -26.36 -36.67
N ASP A 644 -8.30 -26.88 -37.87
CA ASP A 644 -8.91 -28.21 -38.00
C ASP A 644 -7.96 -29.36 -38.36
N LYS A 645 -6.64 -29.15 -38.41
CA LYS A 645 -5.70 -30.27 -38.61
C LYS A 645 -4.46 -30.20 -37.75
N LYS A 646 -4.57 -31.01 -36.69
CA LYS A 646 -3.53 -31.74 -35.96
C LYS A 646 -2.95 -30.98 -34.76
N TYR A 647 -3.46 -31.40 -33.60
CA TYR A 647 -3.21 -30.89 -32.25
C TYR A 647 -3.86 -29.54 -31.94
N PHE A 648 -5.19 -29.56 -31.91
CA PHE A 648 -6.01 -28.94 -30.87
C PHE A 648 -7.20 -29.87 -30.59
#